data_AF-A0A671GBA5-F1
#
_entry.id   AF-A0A671GBA5-F1
#
_cell.length_a   1.000
_cell.length_b   1.000
_cell.length_c   1.000
_cell.angle_alpha   90.00
_cell.angle_beta   90.00
_cell.angle_gamma   90.00
#
_symmetry.space_group_name_H-M   'P 1'
#
loop_
_entity.id
_entity.type
_entity.pdbx_description
1 polymer ?
#
loop_
_entity_poly.entity_id
_entity_poly.type
_entity_poly.pdbx_seq_one_letter_code
_entity_poly.pdbx_strand_id
1 'polypeptide(L)'
;MNQSPAFGPRRGGSSRVPAGAGAPRNESQDYLLVDSEMGDDGCPQPPLAPYGYYPCLRSTDNRMAHRRQTILREKGRRLANRGPAYMFNDHSTSLSFEEERFLDAAEYGNIPVVRKMLEECLSLNVNCVDYMGQNALQLAVANEHLEITELLLKKENLSRVGDALLLAISKGYVRIVEAILSHPAFAEGKRLATSPSQSELQQDDFYAYDEDGTRFSHDVTPIILAAQCQEYEIVHTLLRKGARIERPHDYFCKCSKCNQKQKHDSFSHSRSRINAYKGLASPAYLSLSSEDPVMTALELSNELAVLANIEKEFKNDYKKLSMQCKDFVVGLLDLCRNTEEVEAILNGDVEVHHSGGDHSRPNLSRLKLAIKYEVKKMGKVMRGPFMKFVAHAASFTIFLGLLVMNAADRFEGTKLLPNETSTDNAKQLFRMKTSCFSWMEMLIISWVIGMIWAECKEIWTQGPKEYLFELWNMLDFGMLAIFAASFIARFMAFWHASKAQSIIDANDTLKDLTKVTLGDNVKYYNLARIKWDPSDPQIISEGLYAIAVVLSFSRIAYILPANESFGPLQISLGRTVKDIFKFMVIFIMVFVAFMIGMFNLYSYYIGAKQNEAFTTVEESFKTLFWAIFGLSEVKSVVINYNHKFIENIGYVLYGVYNVTMVIVLLNMLIAMINSSFQEIEDDADVEWKFARAKLWFSYFEEGRTLPVPFNLLPSPKSLFYLLLRLKKWISELFQRHKKGFQEDAEMNKRNEEKKFGMLESHEDLSKLSLDKKQLGHSKQSSIRSSEDFQLNSFNNPPKQYQKIMKRLIKRYVLKAQIDKESDEVNEGELKEIKQDISSLRYELLEEKTQNSEDLAELIRKLGEKLSMETNQKESNR
;
A
#
# COMPACT_ATOMS: atom_id res chain seq x y z
N MET A 1 -49.07 30.22 29.23
CA MET A 1 -49.34 31.62 28.85
C MET A 1 -48.53 31.94 27.61
N ASN A 2 -49.05 32.82 26.74
CA ASN A 2 -48.47 33.59 25.63
C ASN A 2 -47.04 33.25 25.11
N GLN A 3 -46.74 33.26 23.80
CA GLN A 3 -47.55 33.54 22.60
C GLN A 3 -46.79 33.04 21.35
N SER A 4 -47.51 32.60 20.30
CA SER A 4 -46.95 32.43 18.94
C SER A 4 -46.91 33.80 18.22
N PRO A 5 -46.11 34.01 17.15
CA PRO A 5 -46.40 33.39 15.85
C PRO A 5 -45.18 32.96 15.01
N ALA A 6 -45.45 32.26 13.90
CA ALA A 6 -44.49 31.99 12.83
C ALA A 6 -44.60 33.02 11.70
N PHE A 7 -43.60 33.10 10.83
CA PHE A 7 -43.69 33.76 9.52
C PHE A 7 -43.00 32.93 8.43
N GLY A 8 -43.60 32.89 7.24
CA GLY A 8 -43.14 32.11 6.08
C GLY A 8 -42.30 32.89 5.07
N PRO A 9 -41.83 32.23 3.99
CA PRO A 9 -40.92 32.80 3.00
C PRO A 9 -41.61 33.77 2.02
N ARG A 10 -40.83 34.70 1.45
CA ARG A 10 -41.26 35.55 0.31
C ARG A 10 -40.54 35.14 -0.98
N ARG A 11 -41.26 35.19 -2.10
CA ARG A 11 -40.74 35.07 -3.49
C ARG A 11 -40.67 36.45 -4.16
N GLY A 12 -39.75 36.57 -5.12
CA GLY A 12 -39.98 37.32 -6.38
C GLY A 12 -39.44 38.75 -6.45
N GLY A 13 -38.89 39.11 -7.62
CA GLY A 13 -38.45 40.46 -7.97
C GLY A 13 -37.36 40.45 -9.04
N SER A 14 -37.74 40.51 -10.33
CA SER A 14 -36.81 40.56 -11.47
C SER A 14 -36.75 41.97 -12.07
N SER A 15 -35.56 42.38 -12.51
CA SER A 15 -35.34 43.46 -13.49
C SER A 15 -34.18 43.09 -14.44
N ARG A 16 -34.03 43.82 -15.55
CA ARG A 16 -33.41 43.30 -16.79
C ARG A 16 -32.33 44.24 -17.40
N VAL A 17 -31.22 43.63 -17.85
CA VAL A 17 -30.52 43.91 -19.16
C VAL A 17 -29.78 45.28 -19.26
N PRO A 18 -28.76 45.51 -20.13
CA PRO A 18 -28.08 44.64 -21.12
C PRO A 18 -26.55 44.45 -21.01
N ALA A 19 -26.10 43.35 -21.64
CA ALA A 19 -24.91 43.15 -22.50
C ALA A 19 -23.55 43.87 -22.24
N GLY A 20 -22.50 43.04 -22.16
CA GLY A 20 -21.12 43.33 -22.57
C GLY A 20 -20.47 42.02 -23.06
N ALA A 21 -19.72 42.03 -24.17
CA ALA A 21 -19.19 40.82 -24.80
C ALA A 21 -17.72 40.55 -24.43
N GLY A 22 -17.36 39.27 -24.29
CA GLY A 22 -15.98 38.83 -24.06
C GLY A 22 -15.85 37.31 -24.14
N ALA A 23 -14.95 36.80 -24.99
CA ALA A 23 -14.65 35.38 -25.13
C ALA A 23 -13.58 34.92 -24.12
N PRO A 24 -13.54 33.63 -23.73
CA PRO A 24 -12.52 33.10 -22.83
C PRO A 24 -11.13 33.05 -23.49
N ARG A 25 -10.08 33.07 -22.66
CA ARG A 25 -8.69 32.80 -23.07
C ARG A 25 -7.98 31.94 -22.03
N ASN A 26 -7.20 30.98 -22.52
CA ASN A 26 -6.36 30.11 -21.70
C ASN A 26 -5.10 30.83 -21.18
N GLU A 27 -4.63 30.32 -20.05
CA GLU A 27 -3.24 29.95 -19.72
C GLU A 27 -2.07 30.83 -20.25
N SER A 28 -1.39 31.44 -19.28
CA SER A 28 0.07 31.54 -19.13
C SER A 28 0.98 31.24 -20.34
N GLN A 29 1.79 32.24 -20.71
CA GLN A 29 3.24 32.04 -20.80
C GLN A 29 4.02 33.34 -20.54
N ASP A 30 5.28 33.18 -20.14
CA ASP A 30 6.16 34.25 -19.67
C ASP A 30 6.62 35.22 -20.78
N TYR A 31 6.96 36.44 -20.39
CA TYR A 31 7.75 37.35 -21.23
C TYR A 31 8.98 37.85 -20.48
N LEU A 32 10.11 37.91 -21.21
CA LEU A 32 11.42 38.24 -20.68
C LEU A 32 12.04 39.34 -21.58
N LEU A 33 12.18 40.54 -21.02
CA LEU A 33 12.97 41.66 -21.55
C LEU A 33 13.88 42.11 -20.38
N VAL A 34 15.21 42.15 -20.48
CA VAL A 34 16.10 42.84 -21.44
C VAL A 34 16.17 44.34 -21.16
N ASP A 35 17.11 44.68 -20.26
CA ASP A 35 18.02 45.83 -20.26
C ASP A 35 19.32 45.34 -19.55
N SER A 36 20.58 45.69 -19.83
CA SER A 36 21.31 46.64 -20.71
C SER A 36 22.15 47.64 -19.88
N GLU A 37 23.48 47.60 -20.09
CA GLU A 37 24.51 48.56 -19.59
C GLU A 37 24.77 48.54 -18.05
N MET A 38 25.92 48.97 -17.47
CA MET A 38 27.13 49.65 -18.02
C MET A 38 28.38 49.43 -17.12
N GLY A 39 29.58 49.21 -17.71
CA GLY A 39 30.94 49.28 -17.10
C GLY A 39 31.30 48.37 -15.89
N ASP A 40 32.48 48.40 -15.26
CA ASP A 40 33.91 48.69 -15.59
C ASP A 40 34.74 48.48 -14.29
N ASP A 41 36.04 48.18 -14.18
CA ASP A 41 37.12 47.62 -15.05
C ASP A 41 38.24 47.07 -14.10
N GLY A 42 39.23 46.30 -14.59
CA GLY A 42 40.49 46.02 -13.85
C GLY A 42 41.27 44.75 -14.23
N CYS A 43 42.47 44.92 -14.81
CA CYS A 43 43.47 43.86 -15.12
C CYS A 43 44.62 43.82 -14.06
N PRO A 44 45.69 42.96 -14.12
CA PRO A 44 46.10 41.98 -15.16
C PRO A 44 46.58 40.58 -14.63
N GLN A 45 47.03 39.71 -15.55
CA GLN A 45 47.83 38.48 -15.30
C GLN A 45 49.36 38.79 -15.19
N PRO A 46 50.26 37.83 -14.87
CA PRO A 46 51.00 37.07 -15.92
C PRO A 46 51.36 35.58 -15.49
N PRO A 47 52.41 34.83 -15.98
CA PRO A 47 52.15 33.62 -16.80
C PRO A 47 53.06 32.35 -16.60
N LEU A 48 52.95 31.37 -17.52
CA LEU A 48 53.90 30.27 -17.90
C LEU A 48 53.83 28.87 -17.19
N ALA A 49 54.48 27.87 -17.82
CA ALA A 49 54.47 26.40 -17.60
C ALA A 49 55.86 25.79 -18.00
N PRO A 50 56.12 24.49 -18.36
CA PRO A 50 55.39 23.20 -18.27
C PRO A 50 56.29 22.01 -17.76
N TYR A 51 56.18 20.79 -18.37
CA TYR A 51 56.88 19.49 -18.15
C TYR A 51 56.36 18.60 -16.98
N GLY A 52 56.25 17.27 -17.08
CA GLY A 52 56.48 16.28 -18.17
C GLY A 52 55.59 15.03 -17.96
N TYR A 53 55.88 13.78 -18.39
CA TYR A 53 56.96 13.15 -19.18
C TYR A 53 56.46 11.77 -19.72
N TYR A 54 57.22 11.06 -20.59
CA TYR A 54 56.96 9.69 -21.11
C TYR A 54 58.27 8.86 -21.16
N PRO A 55 58.23 7.50 -21.14
CA PRO A 55 58.37 6.73 -22.40
C PRO A 55 57.58 5.40 -22.45
N CYS A 56 57.73 4.63 -23.54
CA CYS A 56 56.91 3.46 -23.92
C CYS A 56 57.78 2.34 -24.55
N LEU A 57 57.33 1.08 -24.54
CA LEU A 57 57.82 0.04 -25.45
C LEU A 57 56.73 -0.98 -25.85
N ARG A 58 56.78 -1.40 -27.12
CA ARG A 58 55.93 -2.41 -27.82
C ARG A 58 56.24 -3.84 -27.32
N SER A 59 55.43 -4.89 -27.53
CA SER A 59 54.20 -5.14 -28.31
C SER A 59 53.40 -6.30 -27.65
N THR A 60 52.29 -6.87 -28.13
CA THR A 60 51.51 -6.83 -29.40
C THR A 60 50.02 -7.08 -29.09
N ASP A 61 49.15 -6.92 -30.10
CA ASP A 61 47.92 -7.67 -30.46
C ASP A 61 47.04 -8.35 -29.37
N ASN A 62 45.70 -8.28 -29.39
CA ASN A 62 44.80 -7.64 -30.38
C ASN A 62 43.42 -7.33 -29.74
N ARG A 63 43.02 -6.06 -29.66
CA ARG A 63 41.64 -5.54 -29.42
C ARG A 63 41.67 -4.01 -29.33
N MET A 64 41.21 -3.29 -30.36
CA MET A 64 41.03 -1.84 -30.29
C MET A 64 39.60 -1.46 -29.92
N ALA A 65 39.46 -0.53 -28.98
CA ALA A 65 38.24 0.23 -28.74
C ALA A 65 38.40 1.64 -29.35
N HIS A 66 37.31 2.20 -29.88
CA HIS A 66 37.27 3.62 -30.27
C HIS A 66 36.29 4.41 -29.40
N ARG A 67 36.82 4.96 -28.31
CA ARG A 67 36.24 6.08 -27.58
C ARG A 67 36.45 7.35 -28.42
N ARG A 68 35.40 7.91 -29.02
CA ARG A 68 35.46 9.25 -29.64
C ARG A 68 34.96 10.30 -28.66
N GLN A 69 35.66 11.44 -28.62
CA GLN A 69 35.21 12.63 -27.90
C GLN A 69 34.00 13.22 -28.63
N THR A 70 32.92 13.53 -27.90
CA THR A 70 31.84 14.37 -28.41
C THR A 70 32.29 15.82 -28.40
N ILE A 71 32.70 16.30 -29.57
CA ILE A 71 32.93 17.73 -29.84
C ILE A 71 31.61 18.49 -29.61
N LEU A 72 31.70 19.70 -29.06
CA LEU A 72 30.57 20.64 -28.96
C LEU A 72 29.96 20.88 -30.35
N ARG A 73 28.73 20.41 -30.55
CA ARG A 73 27.89 20.80 -31.68
C ARG A 73 26.70 21.59 -31.14
N GLU A 74 26.68 22.87 -31.42
CA GLU A 74 25.58 23.76 -31.05
C GLU A 74 24.26 23.27 -31.66
N LYS A 75 23.34 22.80 -30.80
CA LYS A 75 21.93 22.69 -31.17
C LYS A 75 21.28 24.05 -30.97
N GLY A 76 21.52 24.95 -31.93
CA GLY A 76 20.82 26.23 -31.99
C GLY A 76 19.30 26.02 -31.94
N ARG A 77 18.62 26.67 -31.00
CA ARG A 77 17.15 26.64 -30.89
C ARG A 77 16.55 27.30 -32.12
N ARG A 78 16.10 26.50 -33.10
CA ARG A 78 15.25 27.02 -34.18
C ARG A 78 13.87 27.31 -33.61
N LEU A 79 13.57 28.58 -33.35
CA LEU A 79 12.17 29.02 -33.25
C LEU A 79 11.47 28.63 -34.55
N ALA A 80 10.29 28.04 -34.44
CA ALA A 80 9.48 27.60 -35.58
C ALA A 80 8.71 28.76 -36.22
N ASN A 81 9.39 29.85 -36.59
CA ASN A 81 8.84 30.84 -37.51
C ASN A 81 8.79 30.23 -38.92
N ARG A 82 7.72 29.46 -39.18
CA ARG A 82 7.35 28.94 -40.49
C ARG A 82 5.87 29.24 -40.73
N GLY A 83 5.57 29.90 -41.84
CA GLY A 83 4.19 30.10 -42.29
C GLY A 83 3.56 28.80 -42.81
N PRO A 84 2.27 28.82 -43.22
CA PRO A 84 1.47 27.61 -43.46
C PRO A 84 1.92 26.70 -44.63
N ALA A 85 2.98 27.04 -45.35
CA ALA A 85 3.39 26.41 -46.62
C ALA A 85 4.35 25.20 -46.45
N TYR A 86 4.46 24.64 -45.25
CA TYR A 86 5.20 23.39 -44.97
C TYR A 86 4.31 22.41 -44.19
N MET A 87 3.16 22.06 -44.78
CA MET A 87 2.44 20.85 -44.39
C MET A 87 3.27 19.61 -44.78
N PHE A 88 3.16 18.54 -44.00
CA PHE A 88 3.79 17.26 -44.31
C PHE A 88 3.15 16.70 -45.58
N ASN A 89 3.97 16.43 -46.60
CA ASN A 89 3.52 15.79 -47.84
C ASN A 89 4.69 15.03 -48.50
N ASP A 90 5.33 14.14 -47.73
CA ASP A 90 6.45 13.30 -48.17
C ASP A 90 6.01 11.93 -48.74
N HIS A 91 4.70 11.71 -48.95
CA HIS A 91 4.23 10.59 -49.77
C HIS A 91 4.44 10.89 -51.26
N SER A 92 5.30 10.11 -51.90
CA SER A 92 5.66 10.24 -53.33
C SER A 92 4.60 9.74 -54.31
N THR A 93 3.41 9.38 -53.82
CA THR A 93 2.25 8.93 -54.60
C THR A 93 1.07 9.81 -54.26
N SER A 94 0.72 10.74 -55.16
CA SER A 94 -0.59 11.38 -55.13
C SER A 94 -1.66 10.32 -55.34
N LEU A 95 -2.64 10.25 -54.43
CA LEU A 95 -3.83 9.42 -54.59
C LEU A 95 -4.45 9.62 -55.98
N SER A 96 -4.88 8.54 -56.61
CA SER A 96 -5.79 8.61 -57.75
C SER A 96 -7.09 9.29 -57.32
N PHE A 97 -7.73 10.03 -58.22
CA PHE A 97 -9.09 10.54 -57.99
C PHE A 97 -10.11 9.39 -57.74
N GLU A 98 -9.80 8.18 -58.19
CA GLU A 98 -10.58 6.98 -57.84
C GLU A 98 -10.32 6.50 -56.40
N GLU A 99 -9.11 6.68 -55.86
CA GLU A 99 -8.76 6.32 -54.48
C GLU A 99 -9.26 7.37 -53.48
N GLU A 100 -9.12 8.66 -53.80
CA GLU A 100 -9.69 9.79 -53.04
C GLU A 100 -11.21 9.62 -52.89
N ARG A 101 -11.92 9.39 -54.01
CA ARG A 101 -13.38 9.14 -54.00
C ARG A 101 -13.77 7.85 -53.25
N PHE A 102 -12.89 6.85 -53.21
CA PHE A 102 -13.13 5.61 -52.45
C PHE A 102 -12.98 5.83 -50.94
N LEU A 103 -11.96 6.57 -50.51
CA LEU A 103 -11.74 6.94 -49.11
C LEU A 103 -12.88 7.83 -48.59
N ASP A 104 -13.28 8.86 -49.35
CA ASP A 104 -14.47 9.69 -49.06
C ASP A 104 -15.74 8.82 -48.91
N ALA A 105 -15.97 7.89 -49.84
CA ALA A 105 -17.14 7.01 -49.80
C ALA A 105 -17.13 6.07 -48.59
N ALA A 106 -15.95 5.64 -48.13
CA ALA A 106 -15.79 4.85 -46.91
C ALA A 106 -15.95 5.67 -45.62
N GLU A 107 -15.48 6.93 -45.59
CA GLU A 107 -15.64 7.82 -44.42
C GLU A 107 -17.12 8.23 -44.20
N TYR A 108 -17.84 8.59 -45.27
CA TYR A 108 -19.21 9.11 -45.22
C TYR A 108 -20.33 8.04 -45.24
N GLY A 109 -19.99 6.76 -45.24
CA GLY A 109 -20.99 5.68 -45.20
C GLY A 109 -21.68 5.40 -46.54
N ASN A 110 -21.05 5.69 -47.68
CA ASN A 110 -21.67 5.52 -48.99
C ASN A 110 -21.52 4.08 -49.51
N ILE A 111 -22.24 3.17 -48.84
CA ILE A 111 -22.29 1.72 -49.10
C ILE A 111 -22.38 1.34 -50.59
N PRO A 112 -23.30 1.90 -51.42
CA PRO A 112 -23.42 1.48 -52.82
C PRO A 112 -22.22 1.92 -53.67
N VAL A 113 -21.68 3.13 -53.46
CA VAL A 113 -20.49 3.59 -54.19
C VAL A 113 -19.27 2.75 -53.80
N VAL A 114 -19.07 2.46 -52.52
CA VAL A 114 -17.99 1.56 -52.06
C VAL A 114 -18.15 0.18 -52.70
N ARG A 115 -19.33 -0.45 -52.59
CA ARG A 115 -19.63 -1.77 -53.19
C ARG A 115 -19.30 -1.80 -54.69
N LYS A 116 -19.84 -0.83 -55.44
CA LYS A 116 -19.67 -0.73 -56.90
C LYS A 116 -18.21 -0.57 -57.29
N MET A 117 -17.46 0.30 -56.63
CA MET A 117 -16.03 0.46 -56.89
C MET A 117 -15.21 -0.77 -56.50
N LEU A 118 -15.61 -1.50 -55.45
CA LEU A 118 -14.97 -2.74 -55.00
C LEU A 118 -15.26 -3.96 -55.91
N GLU A 119 -16.20 -3.82 -56.85
CA GLU A 119 -16.60 -4.85 -57.84
C GLU A 119 -16.17 -4.48 -59.27
N GLU A 120 -16.25 -3.20 -59.66
CA GLU A 120 -15.93 -2.71 -61.03
C GLU A 120 -14.46 -2.28 -61.23
N CYS A 121 -13.80 -1.71 -60.22
CA CYS A 121 -12.49 -1.07 -60.39
C CYS A 121 -11.30 -2.02 -60.15
N LEU A 122 -10.81 -2.67 -61.21
CA LEU A 122 -9.60 -3.50 -61.17
C LEU A 122 -8.29 -2.70 -60.93
N SER A 123 -8.33 -1.38 -61.09
CA SER A 123 -7.23 -0.44 -60.82
C SER A 123 -7.08 -0.05 -59.35
N LEU A 124 -8.09 -0.30 -58.51
CA LEU A 124 -8.20 0.28 -57.17
C LEU A 124 -7.31 -0.45 -56.15
N ASN A 125 -6.36 0.26 -55.55
CA ASN A 125 -5.68 -0.22 -54.35
C ASN A 125 -6.63 -0.13 -53.15
N VAL A 126 -7.12 -1.28 -52.67
CA VAL A 126 -7.98 -1.35 -51.48
C VAL A 126 -7.25 -0.89 -50.20
N ASN A 127 -5.91 -0.92 -50.20
CA ASN A 127 -5.07 -0.39 -49.11
C ASN A 127 -4.45 0.97 -49.47
N CYS A 128 -5.18 1.83 -50.19
CA CYS A 128 -4.83 3.24 -50.27
C CYS A 128 -4.97 3.90 -48.87
N VAL A 129 -4.23 4.99 -48.64
CA VAL A 129 -4.18 5.68 -47.35
C VAL A 129 -4.45 7.17 -47.50
N ASP A 130 -5.11 7.77 -46.53
CA ASP A 130 -5.37 9.21 -46.49
C ASP A 130 -4.12 10.03 -46.09
N TYR A 131 -4.28 11.35 -45.97
CA TYR A 131 -3.23 12.30 -45.55
C TYR A 131 -2.79 12.13 -44.07
N MET A 132 -3.49 11.31 -43.29
CA MET A 132 -3.15 10.92 -41.90
C MET A 132 -2.61 9.48 -41.84
N GLY A 133 -2.39 8.83 -42.99
CA GLY A 133 -1.91 7.46 -43.12
C GLY A 133 -2.98 6.38 -42.92
N GLN A 134 -4.27 6.69 -42.92
CA GLN A 134 -5.36 5.75 -42.59
C GLN A 134 -5.92 5.03 -43.82
N ASN A 135 -6.05 3.71 -43.74
CA ASN A 135 -6.69 2.85 -44.73
C ASN A 135 -8.23 2.96 -44.64
N ALA A 136 -8.95 2.73 -45.74
CA ALA A 136 -10.42 2.71 -45.82
C ALA A 136 -11.09 1.88 -44.70
N LEU A 137 -10.47 0.76 -44.28
CA LEU A 137 -10.96 -0.03 -43.15
C LEU A 137 -10.85 0.71 -41.80
N GLN A 138 -9.77 1.45 -41.57
CA GLN A 138 -9.59 2.25 -40.35
C GLN A 138 -10.59 3.41 -40.32
N LEU A 139 -10.87 4.05 -41.46
CA LEU A 139 -11.88 5.11 -41.60
C LEU A 139 -13.31 4.59 -41.37
N ALA A 140 -13.69 3.48 -42.01
CA ALA A 140 -15.00 2.86 -41.81
C ALA A 140 -15.24 2.46 -40.35
N VAL A 141 -14.23 1.90 -39.68
CA VAL A 141 -14.27 1.53 -38.26
C VAL A 141 -14.27 2.75 -37.33
N ALA A 142 -13.63 3.87 -37.71
CA ALA A 142 -13.61 5.09 -36.90
C ALA A 142 -14.99 5.76 -36.75
N ASN A 143 -15.86 5.56 -37.76
CA ASN A 143 -17.20 6.13 -37.91
C ASN A 143 -18.34 5.10 -37.76
N GLU A 144 -18.04 3.91 -37.23
CA GLU A 144 -18.95 2.76 -37.03
C GLU A 144 -19.72 2.24 -38.27
N HIS A 145 -19.17 2.39 -39.48
CA HIS A 145 -19.79 1.85 -40.71
C HIS A 145 -19.68 0.33 -40.80
N LEU A 146 -20.55 -0.39 -40.09
CA LEU A 146 -20.57 -1.85 -40.01
C LEU A 146 -20.68 -2.54 -41.37
N GLU A 147 -21.58 -2.09 -42.24
CA GLU A 147 -21.78 -2.72 -43.57
C GLU A 147 -20.57 -2.54 -44.49
N ILE A 148 -19.96 -1.36 -44.49
CA ILE A 148 -18.72 -1.09 -45.22
C ILE A 148 -17.59 -1.95 -44.66
N THR A 149 -17.50 -2.07 -43.34
CA THR A 149 -16.53 -2.96 -42.67
C THR A 149 -16.74 -4.42 -43.10
N GLU A 150 -17.97 -4.92 -43.16
CA GLU A 150 -18.28 -6.26 -43.67
C GLU A 150 -18.01 -6.42 -45.18
N LEU A 151 -18.14 -5.38 -45.99
CA LEU A 151 -17.82 -5.42 -47.43
C LEU A 151 -16.31 -5.45 -47.66
N LEU A 152 -15.54 -4.64 -46.93
CA LEU A 152 -14.09 -4.64 -46.98
C LEU A 152 -13.52 -5.99 -46.50
N LEU A 153 -13.97 -6.50 -45.36
CA LEU A 153 -13.53 -7.78 -44.79
C LEU A 153 -13.81 -9.03 -45.67
N LYS A 154 -14.54 -8.89 -46.78
CA LYS A 154 -14.73 -9.94 -47.79
C LYS A 154 -13.59 -10.00 -48.82
N LYS A 155 -12.62 -9.08 -48.78
CA LYS A 155 -11.40 -9.10 -49.61
C LYS A 155 -10.21 -9.62 -48.80
N GLU A 156 -9.51 -10.62 -49.34
CA GLU A 156 -8.43 -11.34 -48.61
C GLU A 156 -7.15 -10.49 -48.40
N ASN A 157 -6.90 -9.49 -49.25
CA ASN A 157 -5.64 -8.72 -49.27
C ASN A 157 -5.67 -7.43 -48.43
N LEU A 158 -6.32 -7.42 -47.26
CA LEU A 158 -6.36 -6.24 -46.37
C LEU A 158 -5.14 -6.15 -45.43
N SER A 159 -4.50 -4.97 -45.39
CA SER A 159 -3.50 -4.62 -44.38
C SER A 159 -4.14 -3.99 -43.12
N ARG A 160 -3.36 -3.80 -42.04
CA ARG A 160 -3.72 -3.04 -40.82
C ARG A 160 -5.02 -3.44 -40.09
N VAL A 161 -5.57 -4.62 -40.38
CA VAL A 161 -6.77 -5.19 -39.73
C VAL A 161 -6.62 -5.30 -38.19
N GLY A 162 -5.39 -5.45 -37.70
CA GLY A 162 -5.09 -5.45 -36.27
C GLY A 162 -5.18 -4.07 -35.61
N ASP A 163 -4.78 -2.97 -36.26
CA ASP A 163 -5.03 -1.61 -35.74
C ASP A 163 -6.53 -1.28 -35.79
N ALA A 164 -7.23 -1.67 -36.86
CA ALA A 164 -8.69 -1.54 -36.94
C ALA A 164 -9.39 -2.29 -35.79
N LEU A 165 -8.93 -3.49 -35.42
CA LEU A 165 -9.42 -4.20 -34.23
C LEU A 165 -9.16 -3.41 -32.94
N LEU A 166 -7.96 -2.88 -32.75
CA LEU A 166 -7.62 -2.10 -31.55
C LEU A 166 -8.42 -0.79 -31.48
N LEU A 167 -8.68 -0.12 -32.61
CA LEU A 167 -9.54 1.05 -32.70
C LEU A 167 -10.99 0.73 -32.30
N ALA A 168 -11.58 -0.33 -32.87
CA ALA A 168 -12.94 -0.77 -32.52
C ALA A 168 -13.07 -1.11 -31.03
N ILE A 169 -12.06 -1.77 -30.45
CA ILE A 169 -11.99 -2.07 -29.02
C ILE A 169 -11.88 -0.78 -28.18
N SER A 170 -11.08 0.20 -28.62
CA SER A 170 -10.92 1.48 -27.94
C SER A 170 -12.16 2.38 -28.01
N LYS A 171 -13.11 2.07 -28.90
CA LYS A 171 -14.38 2.79 -29.10
C LYS A 171 -15.58 2.10 -28.44
N GLY A 172 -15.51 0.80 -28.19
CA GLY A 172 -16.62 0.00 -27.66
C GLY A 172 -17.52 -0.66 -28.71
N TYR A 173 -17.17 -0.58 -30.01
CA TYR A 173 -18.00 -1.03 -31.14
C TYR A 173 -18.13 -2.57 -31.22
N VAL A 174 -18.98 -3.16 -30.36
CA VAL A 174 -19.11 -4.61 -30.17
C VAL A 174 -19.39 -5.36 -31.46
N ARG A 175 -20.27 -4.83 -32.33
CA ARG A 175 -20.65 -5.46 -33.61
C ARG A 175 -19.48 -5.53 -34.59
N ILE A 176 -18.75 -4.41 -34.73
CA ILE A 176 -17.55 -4.35 -35.57
C ILE A 176 -16.45 -5.28 -35.01
N VAL A 177 -16.28 -5.35 -33.69
CA VAL A 177 -15.34 -6.30 -33.08
C VAL A 177 -15.73 -7.76 -33.36
N GLU A 178 -17.01 -8.14 -33.27
CA GLU A 178 -17.44 -9.51 -33.63
C GLU A 178 -17.26 -9.80 -35.14
N ALA A 179 -17.52 -8.83 -36.02
CA ALA A 179 -17.26 -8.93 -37.46
C ALA A 179 -15.77 -9.13 -37.77
N ILE A 180 -14.88 -8.27 -37.24
CA ILE A 180 -13.43 -8.39 -37.42
C ILE A 180 -12.91 -9.71 -36.83
N LEU A 181 -13.39 -10.13 -35.65
CA LEU A 181 -13.01 -11.42 -35.04
C LEU A 181 -13.59 -12.65 -35.77
N SER A 182 -14.44 -12.48 -36.79
CA SER A 182 -14.87 -13.56 -37.69
C SER A 182 -13.90 -13.81 -38.85
N HIS A 183 -13.08 -12.81 -39.20
CA HIS A 183 -12.14 -12.86 -40.33
C HIS A 183 -11.07 -13.96 -40.14
N PRO A 184 -10.72 -14.74 -41.18
CA PRO A 184 -9.82 -15.90 -41.07
C PRO A 184 -8.44 -15.60 -40.45
N ALA A 185 -7.92 -14.37 -40.58
CA ALA A 185 -6.65 -13.97 -39.96
C ALA A 185 -6.62 -14.13 -38.42
N PHE A 186 -7.77 -14.15 -37.75
CA PHE A 186 -7.87 -14.35 -36.28
C PHE A 186 -8.21 -15.79 -35.88
N ALA A 187 -8.44 -16.71 -36.83
CA ALA A 187 -8.97 -18.06 -36.55
C ALA A 187 -8.07 -18.92 -35.65
N GLU A 188 -6.74 -18.77 -35.73
CA GLU A 188 -5.80 -19.54 -34.88
C GLU A 188 -5.68 -19.01 -33.44
N GLY A 189 -6.26 -17.85 -33.11
CA GLY A 189 -6.21 -17.23 -31.77
C GLY A 189 -4.83 -16.67 -31.35
N LYS A 190 -3.72 -17.20 -31.87
CA LYS A 190 -2.33 -16.78 -31.55
C LYS A 190 -2.12 -15.27 -31.66
N ARG A 191 -2.62 -14.65 -32.75
CA ARG A 191 -2.54 -13.18 -32.98
C ARG A 191 -3.27 -12.33 -31.93
N LEU A 192 -4.15 -12.90 -31.11
CA LEU A 192 -4.84 -12.21 -30.00
C LEU A 192 -4.08 -12.24 -28.67
N ALA A 193 -3.16 -13.21 -28.50
CA ALA A 193 -2.36 -13.38 -27.29
C ALA A 193 -0.94 -12.80 -27.43
N THR A 194 -0.36 -12.85 -28.63
CA THR A 194 0.97 -12.27 -28.93
C THR A 194 0.91 -10.75 -28.93
N SER A 195 1.85 -10.09 -28.25
CA SER A 195 2.05 -8.63 -28.31
C SER A 195 2.55 -8.20 -29.70
N PRO A 196 2.18 -7.02 -30.24
CA PRO A 196 2.73 -6.50 -31.50
C PRO A 196 4.26 -6.61 -31.60
N SER A 197 4.96 -6.24 -30.53
CA SER A 197 6.44 -6.34 -30.41
C SER A 197 7.04 -7.75 -30.33
N GLN A 198 6.21 -8.79 -30.27
CA GLN A 198 6.64 -10.18 -30.39
C GLN A 198 6.36 -10.75 -31.79
N SER A 199 5.53 -10.07 -32.59
CA SER A 199 5.28 -10.34 -34.00
C SER A 199 6.15 -9.51 -34.97
N GLU A 200 6.89 -8.50 -34.51
CA GLU A 200 7.86 -7.71 -35.32
C GLU A 200 8.87 -8.59 -36.11
N LEU A 201 9.14 -9.81 -35.64
CA LEU A 201 9.97 -10.82 -36.32
C LEU A 201 9.37 -11.38 -37.63
N GLN A 202 8.15 -10.98 -38.03
CA GLN A 202 7.44 -11.53 -39.20
C GLN A 202 7.14 -10.53 -40.33
N GLN A 203 7.51 -9.24 -40.20
CA GLN A 203 7.33 -8.21 -41.24
C GLN A 203 5.87 -8.03 -41.75
N ASP A 204 4.88 -8.35 -40.91
CA ASP A 204 3.44 -8.13 -41.18
C ASP A 204 3.02 -6.73 -40.69
N ASP A 205 2.55 -5.85 -41.58
CA ASP A 205 1.93 -4.54 -41.26
C ASP A 205 0.52 -4.67 -40.63
N PHE A 206 0.36 -5.66 -39.76
CA PHE A 206 -0.94 -6.09 -39.24
C PHE A 206 -1.46 -5.18 -38.13
N TYR A 207 -0.57 -4.70 -37.25
CA TYR A 207 -0.86 -3.77 -36.15
C TYR A 207 -0.33 -2.35 -36.39
N ALA A 208 0.28 -2.09 -37.56
CA ALA A 208 0.72 -0.76 -37.96
C ALA A 208 -0.49 0.19 -38.10
N TYR A 209 -0.31 1.44 -37.69
CA TYR A 209 -1.29 2.50 -37.89
C TYR A 209 -0.99 3.25 -39.20
N ASP A 210 0.26 3.71 -39.33
CA ASP A 210 0.88 4.38 -40.48
C ASP A 210 2.19 3.65 -40.87
N GLU A 211 3.15 4.33 -41.49
CA GLU A 211 4.50 3.77 -41.78
C GLU A 211 5.52 4.02 -40.64
N ASP A 212 5.21 4.91 -39.69
CA ASP A 212 6.10 5.33 -38.60
C ASP A 212 5.87 4.53 -37.29
N GLY A 213 4.69 3.92 -37.09
CA GLY A 213 4.46 3.05 -35.93
C GLY A 213 3.03 2.52 -35.72
N THR A 214 2.73 2.22 -34.45
CA THR A 214 1.45 1.65 -33.99
C THR A 214 0.69 2.64 -33.11
N ARG A 215 -0.64 2.75 -33.28
CA ARG A 215 -1.50 3.71 -32.55
C ARG A 215 -1.42 3.56 -31.02
N PHE A 216 -1.30 2.32 -30.56
CA PHE A 216 -1.10 1.97 -29.15
C PHE A 216 0.32 1.44 -28.93
N SER A 217 0.78 1.43 -27.67
CA SER A 217 2.11 0.92 -27.33
C SER A 217 2.23 -0.57 -27.68
N HIS A 218 3.36 -0.96 -28.27
CA HIS A 218 3.63 -2.28 -28.89
C HIS A 218 3.61 -3.50 -27.93
N ASP A 219 3.41 -3.26 -26.64
CA ASP A 219 3.17 -4.25 -25.59
C ASP A 219 1.68 -4.56 -25.34
N VAL A 220 0.77 -3.69 -25.79
CA VAL A 220 -0.68 -3.81 -25.57
C VAL A 220 -1.27 -4.84 -26.53
N THR A 221 -1.93 -5.86 -25.97
CA THR A 221 -2.74 -6.83 -26.73
C THR A 221 -4.21 -6.42 -26.75
N PRO A 222 -5.04 -6.92 -27.70
CA PRO A 222 -6.47 -6.62 -27.75
C PRO A 222 -7.23 -6.85 -26.42
N ILE A 223 -6.88 -7.91 -25.68
CA ILE A 223 -7.48 -8.21 -24.37
C ILE A 223 -7.02 -7.25 -23.26
N ILE A 224 -5.79 -6.72 -23.33
CA ILE A 224 -5.31 -5.68 -22.39
C ILE A 224 -6.06 -4.36 -22.66
N LEU A 225 -6.23 -3.97 -23.92
CA LEU A 225 -6.94 -2.74 -24.29
C LEU A 225 -8.43 -2.81 -23.88
N ALA A 226 -9.13 -3.89 -24.22
CA ALA A 226 -10.52 -4.10 -23.83
C ALA A 226 -10.72 -4.06 -22.30
N ALA A 227 -9.76 -4.62 -21.56
CA ALA A 227 -9.77 -4.57 -20.10
C ALA A 227 -9.52 -3.15 -19.55
N GLN A 228 -8.67 -2.34 -20.19
CA GLN A 228 -8.43 -0.94 -19.81
C GLN A 228 -9.62 -0.02 -20.13
N CYS A 229 -10.31 -0.25 -21.25
CA CYS A 229 -11.56 0.44 -21.62
C CYS A 229 -12.79 -0.04 -20.80
N GLN A 230 -12.64 -1.10 -20.01
CA GLN A 230 -13.69 -1.70 -19.17
C GLN A 230 -14.89 -2.27 -19.96
N GLU A 231 -14.67 -2.69 -21.21
CA GLU A 231 -15.73 -3.17 -22.10
C GLU A 231 -16.09 -4.64 -21.83
N TYR A 232 -17.04 -4.88 -20.92
CA TYR A 232 -17.45 -6.21 -20.47
C TYR A 232 -17.80 -7.18 -21.61
N GLU A 233 -18.51 -6.74 -22.65
CA GLU A 233 -18.94 -7.62 -23.75
C GLU A 233 -17.78 -8.00 -24.67
N ILE A 234 -16.92 -7.02 -24.99
CA ILE A 234 -15.69 -7.22 -25.79
C ILE A 234 -14.73 -8.14 -25.03
N VAL A 235 -14.51 -7.88 -23.73
CA VAL A 235 -13.71 -8.75 -22.85
C VAL A 235 -14.29 -10.17 -22.83
N HIS A 236 -15.60 -10.34 -22.65
CA HIS A 236 -16.24 -11.66 -22.69
C HIS A 236 -16.04 -12.37 -24.03
N THR A 237 -16.17 -11.68 -25.17
CA THR A 237 -15.95 -12.25 -26.50
C THR A 237 -14.49 -12.64 -26.76
N LEU A 238 -13.52 -11.82 -26.33
CA LEU A 238 -12.10 -12.15 -26.41
C LEU A 238 -11.73 -13.33 -25.48
N LEU A 239 -12.28 -13.36 -24.26
CA LEU A 239 -12.12 -14.49 -23.32
C LEU A 239 -12.73 -15.79 -23.89
N ARG A 240 -13.85 -15.71 -24.62
CA ARG A 240 -14.51 -16.81 -25.34
C ARG A 240 -13.72 -17.29 -26.56
N LYS A 241 -12.97 -16.40 -27.23
CA LYS A 241 -11.99 -16.72 -28.29
C LYS A 241 -10.65 -17.26 -27.74
N GLY A 242 -10.52 -17.45 -26.43
CA GLY A 242 -9.35 -18.05 -25.78
C GLY A 242 -8.24 -17.06 -25.39
N ALA A 243 -8.38 -15.76 -25.67
CA ALA A 243 -7.41 -14.76 -25.22
C ALA A 243 -7.40 -14.67 -23.68
N ARG A 244 -6.21 -14.52 -23.09
CA ARG A 244 -5.97 -14.27 -21.67
C ARG A 244 -4.77 -13.35 -21.53
N ILE A 245 -4.75 -12.54 -20.47
CA ILE A 245 -3.59 -11.71 -20.12
C ILE A 245 -2.59 -12.60 -19.39
N GLU A 246 -1.35 -12.70 -19.90
CA GLU A 246 -0.25 -13.35 -19.19
C GLU A 246 0.06 -12.56 -17.91
N ARG A 247 0.12 -13.21 -16.73
CA ARG A 247 0.63 -12.55 -15.52
C ARG A 247 2.11 -12.21 -15.74
N PRO A 248 2.55 -10.97 -15.49
CA PRO A 248 3.97 -10.61 -15.62
C PRO A 248 4.82 -11.39 -14.62
N HIS A 249 6.10 -11.60 -14.96
CA HIS A 249 7.06 -12.17 -14.01
C HIS A 249 7.36 -11.18 -12.88
N ASP A 250 7.72 -11.73 -11.71
CA ASP A 250 8.29 -10.98 -10.58
C ASP A 250 9.38 -9.99 -11.02
N TYR A 251 9.38 -8.82 -10.39
CA TYR A 251 10.31 -7.71 -10.66
C TYR A 251 11.78 -8.16 -10.61
N PHE A 252 12.13 -9.10 -9.73
CA PHE A 252 13.50 -9.61 -9.57
C PHE A 252 13.80 -10.86 -10.41
N CYS A 253 12.92 -11.25 -11.34
CA CYS A 253 13.08 -12.42 -12.20
C CYS A 253 14.27 -12.28 -13.18
N LYS A 254 15.25 -13.19 -13.07
CA LYS A 254 16.50 -13.19 -13.86
C LYS A 254 16.46 -14.11 -15.09
N CYS A 255 15.27 -14.49 -15.57
CA CYS A 255 15.15 -15.36 -16.74
C CYS A 255 15.68 -14.68 -18.02
N SER A 256 16.08 -15.47 -19.02
CA SER A 256 16.70 -14.96 -20.25
C SER A 256 15.83 -13.93 -20.98
N LYS A 257 14.52 -14.18 -21.08
CA LYS A 257 13.55 -13.26 -21.72
C LYS A 257 13.51 -11.89 -21.01
N CYS A 258 13.35 -11.85 -19.69
CA CYS A 258 13.30 -10.60 -18.91
C CYS A 258 14.64 -9.86 -18.94
N ASN A 259 15.74 -10.57 -18.72
CA ASN A 259 17.10 -10.00 -18.75
C ASN A 259 17.45 -9.40 -20.13
N GLN A 260 16.99 -10.05 -21.22
CA GLN A 260 17.18 -9.51 -22.57
C GLN A 260 16.31 -8.27 -22.83
N LYS A 261 15.02 -8.29 -22.49
CA LYS A 261 14.14 -7.12 -22.63
C LYS A 261 14.67 -5.93 -21.82
N GLN A 262 15.02 -6.15 -20.54
CA GLN A 262 15.55 -5.11 -19.65
C GLN A 262 16.88 -4.50 -20.13
N LYS A 263 17.75 -5.28 -20.79
CA LYS A 263 19.00 -4.78 -21.37
C LYS A 263 18.83 -3.99 -22.66
N HIS A 264 17.82 -4.31 -23.45
CA HIS A 264 17.57 -3.65 -24.73
C HIS A 264 16.71 -2.39 -24.55
N ASP A 265 15.61 -2.50 -23.82
CA ASP A 265 14.78 -1.35 -23.41
C ASP A 265 14.14 -1.62 -22.03
N SER A 266 14.72 -1.02 -21.00
CA SER A 266 14.18 -1.09 -19.64
C SER A 266 12.92 -0.24 -19.43
N PHE A 267 12.66 0.76 -20.27
CA PHE A 267 11.49 1.64 -20.15
C PHE A 267 10.26 1.03 -20.80
N SER A 268 10.36 0.47 -22.02
CA SER A 268 9.29 -0.38 -22.56
C SER A 268 9.04 -1.59 -21.66
N HIS A 269 10.07 -2.19 -21.05
CA HIS A 269 9.84 -3.31 -20.15
C HIS A 269 9.03 -2.93 -18.90
N SER A 270 9.27 -1.77 -18.28
CA SER A 270 8.41 -1.27 -17.17
C SER A 270 7.02 -0.86 -17.67
N ARG A 271 6.91 -0.21 -18.83
CA ARG A 271 5.62 0.15 -19.45
C ARG A 271 4.74 -1.07 -19.72
N SER A 272 5.33 -2.12 -20.29
CA SER A 272 4.68 -3.41 -20.55
C SER A 272 4.21 -4.09 -19.25
N ARG A 273 5.03 -4.06 -18.19
CA ARG A 273 4.65 -4.59 -16.88
C ARG A 273 3.40 -3.87 -16.34
N ILE A 274 3.40 -2.54 -16.34
CA ILE A 274 2.27 -1.78 -15.78
C ILE A 274 1.02 -1.84 -16.66
N ASN A 275 1.15 -1.89 -17.99
CA ASN A 275 0.02 -2.08 -18.89
C ASN A 275 -0.65 -3.45 -18.72
N ALA A 276 0.13 -4.53 -18.50
CA ALA A 276 -0.41 -5.83 -18.14
C ALA A 276 -1.15 -5.78 -16.78
N TYR A 277 -0.57 -5.14 -15.76
CA TYR A 277 -1.25 -4.94 -14.47
C TYR A 277 -2.52 -4.08 -14.57
N LYS A 278 -2.56 -3.05 -15.42
CA LYS A 278 -3.77 -2.26 -15.70
C LYS A 278 -4.90 -3.12 -16.26
N GLY A 279 -4.58 -4.07 -17.15
CA GLY A 279 -5.56 -5.03 -17.66
C GLY A 279 -6.02 -6.04 -16.60
N LEU A 280 -5.09 -6.61 -15.83
CA LEU A 280 -5.40 -7.59 -14.76
C LEU A 280 -6.22 -6.99 -13.60
N ALA A 281 -6.01 -5.71 -13.29
CA ALA A 281 -6.67 -5.01 -12.19
C ALA A 281 -8.07 -4.49 -12.53
N SER A 282 -8.51 -4.57 -13.78
CA SER A 282 -9.79 -4.00 -14.20
C SER A 282 -10.99 -4.81 -13.70
N PRO A 283 -12.09 -4.16 -13.29
CA PRO A 283 -13.32 -4.84 -12.89
C PRO A 283 -13.87 -5.79 -13.96
N ALA A 284 -13.79 -5.39 -15.24
CA ALA A 284 -14.23 -6.21 -16.37
C ALA A 284 -13.42 -7.51 -16.50
N TYR A 285 -12.09 -7.46 -16.38
CA TYR A 285 -11.28 -8.68 -16.44
C TYR A 285 -11.47 -9.55 -15.18
N LEU A 286 -11.40 -8.95 -13.99
CA LEU A 286 -11.57 -9.66 -12.70
C LEU A 286 -12.90 -10.43 -12.63
N SER A 287 -14.01 -9.77 -12.98
CA SER A 287 -15.37 -10.35 -12.91
C SER A 287 -15.65 -11.46 -13.94
N LEU A 288 -14.96 -11.46 -15.08
CA LEU A 288 -15.22 -12.39 -16.19
C LEU A 288 -14.16 -13.50 -16.33
N SER A 289 -12.93 -13.30 -15.84
CA SER A 289 -11.84 -14.26 -16.01
C SER A 289 -11.61 -15.20 -14.82
N SER A 290 -12.08 -14.87 -13.62
CA SER A 290 -11.78 -15.57 -12.37
C SER A 290 -12.98 -16.33 -11.79
N GLU A 291 -12.72 -17.45 -11.09
CA GLU A 291 -13.78 -18.19 -10.38
C GLU A 291 -14.14 -17.52 -9.04
N ASP A 292 -13.13 -17.04 -8.31
CA ASP A 292 -13.28 -16.20 -7.13
C ASP A 292 -12.65 -14.81 -7.39
N PRO A 293 -13.47 -13.81 -7.74
CA PRO A 293 -12.97 -12.46 -8.01
C PRO A 293 -12.56 -11.71 -6.73
N VAL A 294 -13.08 -12.08 -5.55
CA VAL A 294 -12.74 -11.40 -4.29
C VAL A 294 -11.34 -11.78 -3.86
N MET A 295 -11.04 -13.08 -3.81
CA MET A 295 -9.69 -13.56 -3.47
C MET A 295 -8.66 -13.09 -4.51
N THR A 296 -9.00 -13.13 -5.80
CA THR A 296 -8.11 -12.66 -6.88
C THR A 296 -7.81 -11.17 -6.78
N ALA A 297 -8.83 -10.33 -6.53
CA ALA A 297 -8.65 -8.89 -6.38
C ALA A 297 -7.88 -8.52 -5.10
N LEU A 298 -8.09 -9.24 -3.99
CA LEU A 298 -7.35 -9.02 -2.75
C LEU A 298 -5.86 -9.38 -2.91
N GLU A 299 -5.53 -10.55 -3.49
CA GLU A 299 -4.15 -10.95 -3.81
C GLU A 299 -3.47 -9.88 -4.67
N LEU A 300 -4.10 -9.50 -5.78
CA LEU A 300 -3.56 -8.53 -6.73
C LEU A 300 -3.41 -7.14 -6.10
N SER A 301 -4.36 -6.68 -5.28
CA SER A 301 -4.28 -5.39 -4.59
C SER A 301 -3.06 -5.29 -3.66
N ASN A 302 -2.67 -6.41 -3.05
CA ASN A 302 -1.48 -6.51 -2.20
C ASN A 302 -0.19 -6.60 -3.04
N GLU A 303 -0.17 -7.38 -4.13
CA GLU A 303 0.93 -7.43 -5.09
C GLU A 303 1.27 -6.03 -5.64
N LEU A 304 0.24 -5.29 -6.09
CA LEU A 304 0.36 -3.91 -6.56
C LEU A 304 0.84 -2.94 -5.45
N ALA A 305 0.42 -3.14 -4.19
CA ALA A 305 0.88 -2.32 -3.07
C ALA A 305 2.36 -2.59 -2.69
N VAL A 306 2.84 -3.82 -2.88
CA VAL A 306 4.27 -4.16 -2.75
C VAL A 306 5.07 -3.56 -3.90
N LEU A 307 4.58 -3.67 -5.14
CA LEU A 307 5.23 -3.10 -6.33
C LEU A 307 5.32 -1.57 -6.27
N ALA A 308 4.29 -0.87 -5.78
CA ALA A 308 4.32 0.57 -5.50
C ALA A 308 5.42 1.00 -4.50
N ASN A 309 5.96 0.04 -3.73
CA ASN A 309 7.08 0.26 -2.82
C ASN A 309 8.44 -0.21 -3.40
N ILE A 310 8.46 -0.96 -4.50
CA ILE A 310 9.67 -1.34 -5.24
C ILE A 310 9.96 -0.32 -6.35
N GLU A 311 9.00 -0.14 -7.26
CA GLU A 311 9.07 0.73 -8.44
C GLU A 311 8.50 2.12 -8.05
N LYS A 312 9.39 3.10 -7.81
CA LYS A 312 9.02 4.41 -7.24
C LYS A 312 8.43 5.35 -8.28
N GLU A 313 8.87 5.19 -9.52
CA GLU A 313 8.57 5.98 -10.70
C GLU A 313 7.07 5.93 -11.03
N PHE A 314 6.49 4.73 -10.98
CA PHE A 314 5.06 4.48 -11.23
C PHE A 314 4.24 4.23 -9.96
N LYS A 315 4.77 4.64 -8.78
CA LYS A 315 4.15 4.40 -7.47
C LYS A 315 2.69 4.87 -7.37
N ASN A 316 2.35 5.98 -8.03
CA ASN A 316 0.99 6.53 -8.02
C ASN A 316 0.03 5.70 -8.88
N ASP A 317 0.47 5.22 -10.05
CA ASP A 317 -0.32 4.31 -10.89
C ASP A 317 -0.57 2.97 -10.18
N TYR A 318 0.48 2.35 -9.62
CA TYR A 318 0.33 1.12 -8.84
C TYR A 318 -0.58 1.29 -7.61
N LYS A 319 -0.53 2.45 -6.94
CA LYS A 319 -1.50 2.81 -5.89
C LYS A 319 -2.93 2.90 -6.42
N LYS A 320 -3.16 3.56 -7.56
CA LYS A 320 -4.50 3.72 -8.15
C LYS A 320 -5.10 2.35 -8.52
N LEU A 321 -4.31 1.45 -9.11
CA LEU A 321 -4.74 0.08 -9.40
C LEU A 321 -4.98 -0.74 -8.12
N SER A 322 -4.11 -0.61 -7.11
CA SER A 322 -4.32 -1.23 -5.79
C SER A 322 -5.59 -0.72 -5.09
N MET A 323 -6.07 0.50 -5.39
CA MET A 323 -7.36 0.99 -4.92
C MET A 323 -8.51 0.42 -5.75
N GLN A 324 -8.43 0.48 -7.09
CA GLN A 324 -9.44 -0.05 -8.01
C GLN A 324 -9.81 -1.52 -7.70
N CYS A 325 -8.83 -2.37 -7.34
CA CYS A 325 -9.11 -3.75 -6.92
C CYS A 325 -9.84 -3.85 -5.57
N LYS A 326 -9.67 -2.91 -4.65
CA LYS A 326 -10.40 -2.84 -3.36
C LYS A 326 -11.80 -2.27 -3.55
N ASP A 327 -11.93 -1.20 -4.33
CA ASP A 327 -13.19 -0.55 -4.66
C ASP A 327 -14.14 -1.53 -5.37
N PHE A 328 -13.58 -2.36 -6.26
CA PHE A 328 -14.27 -3.51 -6.86
C PHE A 328 -14.80 -4.52 -5.82
N VAL A 329 -14.01 -4.89 -4.81
CA VAL A 329 -14.43 -5.81 -3.73
C VAL A 329 -15.51 -5.18 -2.84
N VAL A 330 -15.39 -3.88 -2.53
CA VAL A 330 -16.40 -3.13 -1.77
C VAL A 330 -17.71 -3.03 -2.55
N GLY A 331 -17.65 -2.68 -3.84
CA GLY A 331 -18.84 -2.62 -4.71
C GLY A 331 -19.52 -3.98 -4.92
N LEU A 332 -18.77 -5.08 -4.92
CA LEU A 332 -19.34 -6.43 -4.95
C LEU A 332 -20.04 -6.80 -3.62
N LEU A 333 -19.51 -6.32 -2.48
CA LEU A 333 -20.10 -6.53 -1.16
C LEU A 333 -21.38 -5.70 -0.93
N ASP A 334 -21.45 -4.48 -1.46
CA ASP A 334 -22.64 -3.62 -1.40
C ASP A 334 -23.86 -4.23 -2.14
N LEU A 335 -23.60 -5.04 -3.17
CA LEU A 335 -24.64 -5.72 -3.96
C LEU A 335 -25.22 -6.99 -3.30
N CYS A 336 -24.75 -7.36 -2.11
CA CYS A 336 -25.31 -8.44 -1.29
C CYS A 336 -26.65 -8.03 -0.68
N ARG A 337 -27.71 -8.79 -0.95
CA ARG A 337 -29.09 -8.50 -0.49
C ARG A 337 -29.53 -9.37 0.68
N ASN A 338 -28.88 -10.53 0.86
CA ASN A 338 -29.19 -11.49 1.92
C ASN A 338 -27.99 -11.70 2.83
N THR A 339 -28.22 -12.02 4.11
CA THR A 339 -27.15 -12.39 5.05
C THR A 339 -26.35 -13.60 4.59
N GLU A 340 -26.96 -14.55 3.85
CA GLU A 340 -26.28 -15.68 3.20
C GLU A 340 -25.23 -15.22 2.17
N GLU A 341 -25.51 -14.16 1.42
CA GLU A 341 -24.58 -13.63 0.40
C GLU A 341 -23.39 -12.91 1.08
N VAL A 342 -23.66 -12.19 2.18
CA VAL A 342 -22.62 -11.57 3.02
C VAL A 342 -21.77 -12.61 3.75
N GLU A 343 -22.39 -13.62 4.37
CA GLU A 343 -21.68 -14.71 5.06
C GLU A 343 -20.84 -15.54 4.08
N ALA A 344 -21.28 -15.69 2.82
CA ALA A 344 -20.49 -16.33 1.77
C ALA A 344 -19.22 -15.52 1.42
N ILE A 345 -19.31 -14.21 1.13
CA ILE A 345 -18.11 -13.39 0.85
C ILE A 345 -17.15 -13.39 2.05
N LEU A 346 -17.67 -13.23 3.27
CA LEU A 346 -16.82 -13.05 4.46
C LEU A 346 -16.17 -14.34 4.99
N ASN A 347 -16.75 -15.52 4.72
CA ASN A 347 -16.20 -16.81 5.20
C ASN A 347 -15.64 -17.70 4.08
N GLY A 348 -15.92 -17.39 2.81
CA GLY A 348 -15.49 -18.18 1.65
C GLY A 348 -16.17 -19.55 1.53
N ASP A 349 -15.53 -20.47 0.83
CA ASP A 349 -16.05 -21.82 0.55
C ASP A 349 -15.79 -22.80 1.72
N VAL A 350 -16.60 -22.65 2.78
CA VAL A 350 -16.47 -23.32 4.11
C VAL A 350 -16.39 -24.86 4.06
N GLU A 351 -16.72 -25.50 2.94
CA GLU A 351 -16.76 -26.96 2.79
C GLU A 351 -15.39 -27.61 2.56
N VAL A 352 -14.34 -26.84 2.24
CA VAL A 352 -13.01 -27.40 1.87
C VAL A 352 -12.18 -27.79 3.10
N HIS A 353 -12.59 -28.89 3.77
CA HIS A 353 -11.71 -29.91 4.38
C HIS A 353 -12.54 -30.96 5.15
N HIS A 354 -13.15 -31.92 4.45
CA HIS A 354 -13.76 -33.14 5.04
C HIS A 354 -13.25 -34.45 4.41
N SER A 355 -12.00 -34.43 3.94
CA SER A 355 -11.36 -35.57 3.25
C SER A 355 -9.88 -35.70 3.65
N GLY A 356 -9.60 -36.35 4.78
CA GLY A 356 -8.23 -36.56 5.28
C GLY A 356 -8.20 -36.79 6.80
N GLY A 357 -7.32 -37.67 7.27
CA GLY A 357 -7.25 -38.09 8.67
C GLY A 357 -6.69 -37.03 9.63
N ASP A 358 -7.09 -37.17 10.89
CA ASP A 358 -6.65 -36.48 12.11
C ASP A 358 -6.90 -34.95 12.27
N HIS A 359 -7.78 -34.68 13.24
CA HIS A 359 -7.68 -33.56 14.21
C HIS A 359 -7.64 -32.10 13.71
N SER A 360 -8.33 -31.77 12.61
CA SER A 360 -8.93 -30.43 12.45
C SER A 360 -10.45 -30.51 12.63
N ARG A 361 -11.02 -29.64 13.48
CA ARG A 361 -12.47 -29.56 13.72
C ARG A 361 -13.11 -28.49 12.84
N PRO A 362 -14.28 -28.75 12.20
CA PRO A 362 -15.10 -27.66 11.67
C PRO A 362 -15.53 -26.71 12.78
N ASN A 363 -15.88 -25.47 12.41
CA ASN A 363 -16.18 -24.37 13.31
C ASN A 363 -17.59 -24.50 13.97
N LEU A 364 -17.79 -25.58 14.74
CA LEU A 364 -19.04 -25.98 15.41
C LEU A 364 -19.38 -25.11 16.64
N SER A 365 -19.30 -23.80 16.47
CA SER A 365 -19.51 -22.78 17.51
C SER A 365 -20.88 -22.87 18.19
N ARG A 366 -21.95 -23.08 17.41
CA ARG A 366 -23.34 -23.16 17.91
C ARG A 366 -23.74 -24.56 18.41
N LEU A 367 -23.42 -25.64 17.72
CA LEU A 367 -23.90 -26.99 18.12
C LEU A 367 -23.31 -27.43 19.47
N LYS A 368 -22.05 -27.09 19.73
CA LYS A 368 -21.39 -27.36 21.02
C LYS A 368 -21.85 -26.45 22.17
N LEU A 369 -22.56 -25.36 21.85
CA LEU A 369 -23.14 -24.41 22.81
C LEU A 369 -24.42 -24.94 23.48
N ALA A 370 -25.08 -25.93 22.84
CA ALA A 370 -26.31 -26.56 23.28
C ALA A 370 -26.09 -27.80 24.16
N ILE A 371 -25.07 -28.62 23.88
CA ILE A 371 -24.90 -29.94 24.54
C ILE A 371 -24.35 -29.83 25.98
N LYS A 372 -23.88 -28.65 26.43
CA LYS A 372 -23.44 -28.42 27.82
C LYS A 372 -24.12 -27.23 28.47
N TYR A 373 -25.45 -27.31 28.61
CA TYR A 373 -26.31 -26.27 29.20
C TYR A 373 -26.26 -26.14 30.73
N GLU A 374 -25.13 -26.50 31.37
CA GLU A 374 -24.94 -26.33 32.82
C GLU A 374 -23.58 -25.71 33.17
N VAL A 375 -23.20 -24.66 32.45
CA VAL A 375 -22.10 -23.76 32.84
C VAL A 375 -22.68 -22.36 33.01
N LYS A 376 -22.58 -21.83 34.24
CA LYS A 376 -23.29 -20.65 34.77
C LYS A 376 -23.45 -19.51 33.75
N LYS A 377 -24.67 -18.94 33.66
CA LYS A 377 -25.09 -17.87 32.72
C LYS A 377 -24.04 -16.77 32.49
N MET A 378 -23.43 -16.26 33.57
CA MET A 378 -22.38 -15.23 33.51
C MET A 378 -21.14 -15.65 32.70
N GLY A 379 -20.77 -16.94 32.73
CA GLY A 379 -19.64 -17.48 31.97
C GLY A 379 -19.89 -17.64 30.46
N LYS A 380 -21.14 -17.52 29.99
CA LYS A 380 -21.45 -17.29 28.57
C LYS A 380 -21.37 -15.78 28.24
N VAL A 381 -21.88 -14.91 29.11
CA VAL A 381 -21.84 -13.44 28.95
C VAL A 381 -20.40 -12.90 28.89
N MET A 382 -19.53 -13.29 29.82
CA MET A 382 -18.12 -12.86 29.87
C MET A 382 -17.25 -13.34 28.69
N ARG A 383 -17.78 -14.20 27.80
CA ARG A 383 -17.10 -14.57 26.55
C ARG A 383 -17.44 -13.66 25.38
N GLY A 384 -18.47 -12.83 25.49
CA GLY A 384 -18.83 -11.84 24.48
C GLY A 384 -17.67 -10.84 24.29
N PRO A 385 -17.26 -10.53 23.04
CA PRO A 385 -16.15 -9.60 22.77
C PRO A 385 -16.31 -8.25 23.46
N PHE A 386 -17.53 -7.69 23.45
CA PHE A 386 -17.88 -6.47 24.19
C PHE A 386 -17.59 -6.57 25.69
N MET A 387 -17.96 -7.70 26.32
CA MET A 387 -17.70 -7.92 27.75
C MET A 387 -16.21 -8.14 28.05
N LYS A 388 -15.44 -8.71 27.12
CA LYS A 388 -13.97 -8.74 27.24
C LYS A 388 -13.42 -7.31 27.22
N PHE A 389 -13.76 -6.52 26.19
CA PHE A 389 -13.32 -5.12 26.05
C PHE A 389 -13.65 -4.28 27.29
N VAL A 390 -14.91 -4.28 27.74
CA VAL A 390 -15.33 -3.53 28.94
C VAL A 390 -14.58 -4.00 30.20
N ALA A 391 -14.33 -5.30 30.37
CA ALA A 391 -13.59 -5.81 31.53
C ALA A 391 -12.10 -5.45 31.51
N HIS A 392 -11.46 -5.42 30.34
CA HIS A 392 -10.07 -4.95 30.17
C HIS A 392 -9.98 -3.43 30.39
N ALA A 393 -10.87 -2.65 29.79
CA ALA A 393 -10.94 -1.19 29.97
C ALA A 393 -11.21 -0.80 31.44
N ALA A 394 -12.15 -1.46 32.11
CA ALA A 394 -12.45 -1.20 33.53
C ALA A 394 -11.29 -1.58 34.46
N SER A 395 -10.57 -2.68 34.18
CA SER A 395 -9.34 -3.01 34.92
C SER A 395 -8.26 -1.94 34.75
N PHE A 396 -8.13 -1.39 33.55
CA PHE A 396 -7.17 -0.35 33.26
C PHE A 396 -7.52 1.00 33.91
N THR A 397 -8.79 1.39 33.95
CA THR A 397 -9.21 2.59 34.72
C THR A 397 -9.05 2.41 36.23
N ILE A 398 -9.26 1.19 36.75
CA ILE A 398 -8.94 0.85 38.16
C ILE A 398 -7.43 0.96 38.40
N PHE A 399 -6.58 0.53 37.48
CA PHE A 399 -5.12 0.68 37.59
C PHE A 399 -4.69 2.15 37.68
N LEU A 400 -5.21 3.01 36.79
CA LEU A 400 -4.97 4.46 36.87
C LEU A 400 -5.48 5.04 38.21
N GLY A 401 -6.64 4.58 38.68
CA GLY A 401 -7.16 4.93 40.01
C GLY A 401 -6.23 4.53 41.15
N LEU A 402 -5.62 3.34 41.11
CA LEU A 402 -4.64 2.88 42.10
C LEU A 402 -3.37 3.75 42.09
N LEU A 403 -2.89 4.19 40.92
CA LEU A 403 -1.75 5.11 40.80
C LEU A 403 -2.05 6.46 41.47
N VAL A 404 -3.25 7.02 41.23
CA VAL A 404 -3.72 8.28 41.86
C VAL A 404 -3.87 8.11 43.37
N MET A 405 -4.48 7.01 43.84
CA MET A 405 -4.63 6.74 45.26
C MET A 405 -3.29 6.51 45.98
N ASN A 406 -2.27 5.96 45.32
CA ASN A 406 -0.91 5.85 45.88
C ASN A 406 -0.20 7.22 46.04
N ALA A 407 -0.72 8.27 45.40
CA ALA A 407 -0.28 9.66 45.58
C ALA A 407 -1.14 10.45 46.58
N ALA A 408 -2.39 10.04 46.81
CA ALA A 408 -3.42 10.80 47.55
C ALA A 408 -3.02 11.23 48.97
N ASP A 409 -2.28 10.39 49.70
CA ASP A 409 -1.76 10.69 51.06
C ASP A 409 -0.85 11.93 51.14
N ARG A 410 -0.48 12.51 49.99
CA ARG A 410 0.40 13.68 49.87
C ARG A 410 -0.28 14.91 49.24
N PHE A 411 -1.58 14.86 48.93
CA PHE A 411 -2.28 15.96 48.24
C PHE A 411 -2.38 17.24 49.07
N GLU A 412 -2.46 17.15 50.40
CA GLU A 412 -2.39 18.30 51.32
C GLU A 412 -0.94 18.75 51.63
N GLY A 413 0.07 18.14 50.97
CA GLY A 413 1.48 18.34 51.26
C GLY A 413 2.04 17.36 52.32
N THR A 414 3.36 17.37 52.50
CA THR A 414 4.06 16.47 53.43
C THR A 414 4.24 17.09 54.80
N LYS A 415 3.79 16.40 55.86
CA LYS A 415 3.82 16.86 57.26
C LYS A 415 5.21 16.92 57.92
N LEU A 416 6.27 16.52 57.22
CA LEU A 416 7.67 16.51 57.67
C LEU A 416 8.51 17.32 56.69
N LEU A 417 9.48 18.09 57.19
CA LEU A 417 10.40 18.82 56.33
C LEU A 417 11.47 17.88 55.73
N PRO A 418 12.01 18.12 54.51
CA PRO A 418 13.03 17.26 53.89
C PRO A 418 14.35 17.09 54.67
N ASN A 419 14.56 17.90 55.71
CA ASN A 419 15.71 17.85 56.63
C ASN A 419 15.48 16.99 57.88
N GLU A 420 14.24 16.58 58.17
CA GLU A 420 13.87 15.94 59.42
C GLU A 420 13.72 14.42 59.26
N THR A 421 14.20 13.66 60.25
CA THR A 421 14.11 12.20 60.29
C THR A 421 13.13 11.75 61.38
N SER A 422 12.01 11.14 60.99
CA SER A 422 10.99 10.62 61.92
C SER A 422 10.95 9.10 61.89
N THR A 423 11.38 8.46 62.98
CA THR A 423 11.42 7.00 63.17
C THR A 423 10.47 6.58 64.30
N ASP A 424 9.70 5.52 64.10
CA ASP A 424 8.71 5.06 65.09
C ASP A 424 9.34 4.23 66.23
N ASN A 425 10.53 3.66 65.99
CA ASN A 425 11.32 2.91 66.97
C ASN A 425 12.75 3.45 67.04
N ALA A 426 13.32 3.60 68.24
CA ALA A 426 14.67 4.16 68.43
C ALA A 426 15.84 3.28 67.94
N LYS A 427 15.57 2.00 67.56
CA LYS A 427 16.52 1.07 66.92
C LYS A 427 16.34 0.97 65.39
N GLN A 428 15.33 1.63 64.83
CA GLN A 428 15.00 1.55 63.40
C GLN A 428 15.69 2.67 62.61
N LEU A 429 16.36 2.35 61.52
CA LEU A 429 16.93 3.37 60.63
C LEU A 429 15.82 4.12 59.88
N PHE A 430 15.98 5.43 59.70
CA PHE A 430 15.05 6.26 58.94
C PHE A 430 14.76 5.71 57.53
N ARG A 431 15.79 5.23 56.82
CA ARG A 431 15.62 4.68 55.46
C ARG A 431 14.65 3.49 55.42
N MET A 432 14.70 2.59 56.40
CA MET A 432 13.86 1.39 56.47
C MET A 432 12.35 1.72 56.52
N LYS A 433 11.98 2.89 57.07
CA LYS A 433 10.61 3.41 57.03
C LYS A 433 10.23 3.96 55.64
N THR A 434 11.17 4.64 54.97
CA THR A 434 10.93 5.30 53.67
C THR A 434 10.98 4.40 52.44
N SER A 435 11.64 3.24 52.53
CA SER A 435 11.80 2.28 51.42
C SER A 435 10.95 1.02 51.57
N CYS A 436 10.06 0.97 52.56
CA CYS A 436 9.14 -0.17 52.74
C CYS A 436 8.00 -0.12 51.72
N PHE A 437 7.63 -1.26 51.14
CA PHE A 437 6.54 -1.34 50.17
C PHE A 437 5.17 -1.17 50.83
N SER A 438 4.34 -0.27 50.29
CA SER A 438 2.95 -0.10 50.73
C SER A 438 2.05 -1.20 50.13
N TRP A 439 0.88 -1.44 50.74
CA TRP A 439 -0.13 -2.34 50.15
C TRP A 439 -0.59 -1.86 48.77
N MET A 440 -0.60 -0.54 48.52
CA MET A 440 -0.92 0.04 47.22
C MET A 440 0.18 -0.26 46.19
N GLU A 441 1.45 -0.11 46.56
CA GLU A 441 2.58 -0.48 45.69
C GLU A 441 2.55 -1.98 45.35
N MET A 442 2.27 -2.86 46.31
CA MET A 442 2.15 -4.31 46.08
C MET A 442 1.01 -4.67 45.12
N LEU A 443 -0.11 -3.93 45.16
CA LEU A 443 -1.19 -4.06 44.17
C LEU A 443 -0.74 -3.58 42.79
N ILE A 444 -0.12 -2.41 42.69
CA ILE A 444 0.39 -1.84 41.41
C ILE A 444 1.41 -2.79 40.77
N ILE A 445 2.34 -3.36 41.55
CA ILE A 445 3.31 -4.38 41.10
C ILE A 445 2.59 -5.62 40.53
N SER A 446 1.54 -6.11 41.20
CA SER A 446 0.73 -7.25 40.72
C SER A 446 0.05 -6.95 39.37
N TRP A 447 -0.49 -5.73 39.18
CA TRP A 447 -1.02 -5.28 37.89
C TRP A 447 0.06 -5.19 36.81
N VAL A 448 1.23 -4.62 37.10
CA VAL A 448 2.35 -4.50 36.15
C VAL A 448 2.87 -5.87 35.72
N ILE A 449 3.04 -6.82 36.65
CA ILE A 449 3.38 -8.21 36.31
C ILE A 449 2.29 -8.84 35.43
N GLY A 450 1.01 -8.57 35.72
CA GLY A 450 -0.13 -9.03 34.91
C GLY A 450 -0.20 -8.44 33.50
N MET A 451 0.29 -7.21 33.30
CA MET A 451 0.45 -6.55 32.00
C MET A 451 1.65 -7.10 31.24
N ILE A 452 2.82 -7.23 31.87
CA ILE A 452 4.02 -7.87 31.28
C ILE A 452 3.67 -9.30 30.81
N TRP A 453 2.90 -10.05 31.60
CA TRP A 453 2.40 -11.38 31.21
C TRP A 453 1.32 -11.39 30.11
N ALA A 454 0.73 -10.24 29.77
CA ALA A 454 -0.10 -10.08 28.58
C ALA A 454 0.77 -9.81 27.35
N GLU A 455 1.67 -8.83 27.41
CA GLU A 455 2.59 -8.49 26.31
C GLU A 455 3.48 -9.70 25.91
N CYS A 456 4.02 -10.44 26.89
CA CYS A 456 4.80 -11.65 26.59
C CYS A 456 4.01 -12.74 25.85
N LYS A 457 2.67 -12.79 25.97
CA LYS A 457 1.83 -13.69 25.18
C LYS A 457 1.61 -13.13 23.78
N GLU A 458 1.37 -11.84 23.66
CA GLU A 458 1.15 -11.13 22.40
C GLU A 458 2.39 -11.25 21.48
N ILE A 459 3.57 -10.92 22.00
CA ILE A 459 4.86 -11.07 21.32
C ILE A 459 5.11 -12.53 20.92
N TRP A 460 4.69 -13.51 21.73
CA TRP A 460 4.82 -14.93 21.38
C TRP A 460 3.85 -15.36 20.27
N THR A 461 2.69 -14.72 20.13
CA THR A 461 1.72 -15.02 19.06
C THR A 461 2.00 -14.32 17.72
N GLN A 462 2.44 -13.06 17.75
CA GLN A 462 2.72 -12.25 16.54
C GLN A 462 4.18 -12.38 16.07
N GLY A 463 5.08 -12.71 16.99
CA GLY A 463 6.52 -12.61 16.75
C GLY A 463 7.04 -11.16 16.78
N PRO A 464 8.36 -10.98 16.92
CA PRO A 464 8.95 -9.66 17.21
C PRO A 464 8.89 -8.67 16.05
N LYS A 465 8.81 -9.14 14.79
CA LYS A 465 8.78 -8.25 13.61
C LYS A 465 7.46 -7.49 13.49
N GLU A 466 6.35 -8.17 13.72
CA GLU A 466 5.01 -7.57 13.61
C GLU A 466 4.73 -6.67 14.83
N TYR A 467 5.06 -7.15 16.04
CA TYR A 467 4.89 -6.38 17.28
C TYR A 467 5.65 -5.03 17.25
N LEU A 468 6.88 -5.01 16.76
CA LEU A 468 7.69 -3.78 16.66
C LEU A 468 7.31 -2.84 15.52
N PHE A 469 6.43 -3.25 14.59
CA PHE A 469 5.95 -2.37 13.51
C PHE A 469 4.85 -1.41 13.99
N GLU A 470 4.15 -1.75 15.08
CA GLU A 470 3.10 -0.93 15.66
C GLU A 470 3.67 -0.05 16.80
N LEU A 471 3.86 1.24 16.50
CA LEU A 471 4.48 2.23 17.42
C LEU A 471 3.84 2.27 18.83
N TRP A 472 2.54 2.00 18.92
CA TRP A 472 1.84 1.92 20.20
C TRP A 472 2.34 0.75 21.08
N ASN A 473 2.62 -0.41 20.49
CA ASN A 473 3.14 -1.58 21.20
C ASN A 473 4.58 -1.33 21.71
N MET A 474 5.38 -0.54 20.97
CA MET A 474 6.67 -0.06 21.47
C MET A 474 6.52 0.89 22.67
N LEU A 475 5.49 1.74 22.69
CA LEU A 475 5.20 2.62 23.83
C LEU A 475 4.81 1.80 25.06
N ASP A 476 3.91 0.82 24.91
CA ASP A 476 3.49 -0.06 25.99
C ASP A 476 4.64 -0.92 26.55
N PHE A 477 5.48 -1.50 25.67
CA PHE A 477 6.69 -2.20 26.09
C PHE A 477 7.65 -1.28 26.87
N GLY A 478 7.87 -0.05 26.38
CA GLY A 478 8.72 0.94 27.05
C GLY A 478 8.17 1.36 28.41
N MET A 479 6.86 1.63 28.50
CA MET A 479 6.17 1.99 29.74
C MET A 479 6.29 0.89 30.80
N LEU A 480 6.09 -0.37 30.42
CA LEU A 480 6.23 -1.53 31.32
C LEU A 480 7.70 -1.78 31.71
N ALA A 481 8.65 -1.57 30.80
CA ALA A 481 10.08 -1.65 31.11
C ALA A 481 10.52 -0.57 32.13
N ILE A 482 10.00 0.66 32.03
CA ILE A 482 10.29 1.74 32.97
C ILE A 482 9.65 1.46 34.33
N PHE A 483 8.41 0.94 34.40
CA PHE A 483 7.84 0.45 35.66
C PHE A 483 8.70 -0.65 36.29
N ALA A 484 9.11 -1.65 35.51
CA ALA A 484 9.96 -2.74 36.00
C ALA A 484 11.31 -2.21 36.54
N ALA A 485 11.97 -1.32 35.81
CA ALA A 485 13.22 -0.68 36.26
C ALA A 485 13.03 0.14 37.54
N SER A 486 11.93 0.90 37.65
CA SER A 486 11.59 1.65 38.85
C SER A 486 11.37 0.75 40.08
N PHE A 487 10.65 -0.37 39.93
CA PHE A 487 10.45 -1.33 41.03
C PHE A 487 11.72 -2.12 41.38
N ILE A 488 12.58 -2.43 40.41
CA ILE A 488 13.89 -3.04 40.67
C ILE A 488 14.78 -2.07 41.48
N ALA A 489 14.84 -0.79 41.10
CA ALA A 489 15.57 0.23 41.86
C ALA A 489 15.00 0.40 43.29
N ARG A 490 13.66 0.36 43.45
CA ARG A 490 13.00 0.39 44.77
C ARG A 490 13.34 -0.84 45.62
N PHE A 491 13.33 -2.03 45.01
CA PHE A 491 13.70 -3.27 45.69
C PHE A 491 15.18 -3.27 46.12
N MET A 492 16.08 -2.74 45.28
CA MET A 492 17.49 -2.54 45.67
C MET A 492 17.61 -1.56 46.84
N ALA A 493 16.92 -0.41 46.80
CA ALA A 493 16.92 0.55 47.91
C ALA A 493 16.41 -0.09 49.23
N PHE A 494 15.35 -0.89 49.17
CA PHE A 494 14.84 -1.67 50.30
C PHE A 494 15.84 -2.73 50.78
N TRP A 495 16.46 -3.49 49.88
CA TRP A 495 17.44 -4.52 50.21
C TRP A 495 18.68 -3.94 50.92
N HIS A 496 19.18 -2.81 50.44
CA HIS A 496 20.28 -2.08 51.09
C HIS A 496 19.89 -1.56 52.49
N ALA A 497 18.70 -0.97 52.64
CA ALA A 497 18.20 -0.51 53.94
C ALA A 497 17.97 -1.67 54.93
N SER A 498 17.39 -2.78 54.47
CA SER A 498 17.16 -4.00 55.25
C SER A 498 18.48 -4.65 55.70
N LYS A 499 19.50 -4.69 54.83
CA LYS A 499 20.85 -5.13 55.19
C LYS A 499 21.49 -4.22 56.26
N ALA A 500 21.33 -2.91 56.15
CA ALA A 500 21.81 -1.96 57.16
C ALA A 500 21.09 -2.13 58.51
N GLN A 501 19.77 -2.32 58.49
CA GLN A 501 18.96 -2.63 59.67
C GLN A 501 19.41 -3.94 60.34
N SER A 502 19.60 -5.01 59.57
CA SER A 502 20.09 -6.30 60.10
C SER A 502 21.46 -6.22 60.76
N ILE A 503 22.35 -5.32 60.32
CA ILE A 503 23.67 -5.08 60.95
C ILE A 503 23.53 -4.37 62.31
N ILE A 504 22.56 -3.47 62.46
CA ILE A 504 22.24 -2.86 63.76
C ILE A 504 21.53 -3.86 64.67
N ASP A 505 20.61 -4.66 64.13
CA ASP A 505 19.82 -5.56 64.95
C ASP A 505 20.64 -6.69 65.56
N ALA A 506 21.65 -7.18 64.84
CA ALA A 506 22.64 -8.15 65.32
C ALA A 506 23.62 -7.59 66.38
N ASN A 507 23.54 -6.31 66.75
CA ASN A 507 24.45 -5.68 67.70
C ASN A 507 23.70 -5.22 68.97
N ASP A 508 23.53 -6.15 69.92
CA ASP A 508 22.69 -6.00 71.13
C ASP A 508 23.08 -4.84 72.07
N THR A 509 24.27 -4.27 71.90
CA THR A 509 24.73 -3.11 72.68
C THR A 509 23.98 -1.81 72.34
N LEU A 510 23.37 -1.72 71.15
CA LEU A 510 22.85 -0.47 70.60
C LEU A 510 21.32 -0.33 70.81
N LYS A 511 20.92 0.33 71.90
CA LYS A 511 19.49 0.55 72.26
C LYS A 511 18.86 1.82 71.67
N ASP A 512 19.66 2.77 71.23
CA ASP A 512 19.22 4.10 70.77
C ASP A 512 20.22 4.64 69.73
N LEU A 513 19.80 4.79 68.47
CA LEU A 513 20.65 5.26 67.38
C LEU A 513 21.17 6.70 67.59
N THR A 514 20.47 7.52 68.37
CA THR A 514 20.76 8.96 68.46
C THR A 514 21.97 9.30 69.32
N LYS A 515 22.45 8.36 70.14
CA LYS A 515 23.47 8.58 71.19
C LYS A 515 24.82 7.92 70.90
N VAL A 516 24.97 7.23 69.77
CA VAL A 516 26.18 6.46 69.42
C VAL A 516 26.67 6.84 68.02
N THR A 517 27.98 6.97 67.85
CA THR A 517 28.60 7.18 66.53
C THR A 517 28.56 5.90 65.71
N LEU A 518 27.53 5.76 64.86
CA LEU A 518 27.44 4.70 63.85
C LEU A 518 28.62 4.79 62.86
N GLY A 519 29.18 3.65 62.47
CA GLY A 519 30.18 3.58 61.39
C GLY A 519 29.61 4.04 60.05
N ASP A 520 30.43 4.68 59.22
CA ASP A 520 29.96 5.52 58.11
C ASP A 520 29.11 4.76 57.07
N ASN A 521 29.42 3.49 56.80
CA ASN A 521 28.64 2.62 55.91
C ASN A 521 27.17 2.41 56.34
N VAL A 522 26.85 2.58 57.64
CA VAL A 522 25.49 2.43 58.18
C VAL A 522 24.84 3.79 58.43
N LYS A 523 25.65 4.79 58.80
CA LYS A 523 25.28 6.19 59.04
C LYS A 523 24.52 6.83 57.88
N TYR A 524 24.88 6.53 56.62
CA TYR A 524 24.17 7.00 55.42
C TYR A 524 22.67 6.69 55.45
N TYR A 525 22.30 5.48 55.85
CA TYR A 525 20.91 5.00 55.88
C TYR A 525 20.06 5.63 57.00
N ASN A 526 20.63 6.54 57.80
CA ASN A 526 19.90 7.35 58.77
C ASN A 526 19.88 8.86 58.41
N LEU A 527 20.29 9.24 57.20
CA LEU A 527 20.29 10.63 56.74
C LEU A 527 18.94 11.09 56.15
N ALA A 528 18.61 12.36 56.37
CA ALA A 528 17.47 13.03 55.74
C ALA A 528 17.70 13.28 54.23
N ARG A 529 16.61 13.54 53.48
CA ARG A 529 16.59 13.51 52.00
C ARG A 529 17.57 14.50 51.33
N ILE A 530 17.86 15.63 51.95
CA ILE A 530 18.83 16.63 51.43
C ILE A 530 20.29 16.11 51.45
N LYS A 531 20.58 15.03 52.18
CA LYS A 531 21.92 14.44 52.31
C LYS A 531 22.03 13.03 51.70
N TRP A 532 21.15 12.69 50.76
CA TRP A 532 21.25 11.46 49.96
C TRP A 532 22.17 11.69 48.75
N ASP A 533 22.80 10.62 48.26
CA ASP A 533 23.67 10.69 47.10
C ASP A 533 22.84 11.01 45.83
N PRO A 534 23.34 11.83 44.88
CA PRO A 534 22.58 12.19 43.67
C PRO A 534 22.19 10.99 42.78
N SER A 535 22.95 9.89 42.88
CA SER A 535 22.70 8.61 42.18
C SER A 535 21.97 7.57 43.03
N ASP A 536 21.36 7.97 44.14
CA ASP A 536 20.67 7.06 45.06
C ASP A 536 19.49 6.32 44.39
N PRO A 537 19.35 4.99 44.57
CA PRO A 537 18.37 4.18 43.86
C PRO A 537 16.90 4.50 44.20
N GLN A 538 16.60 5.14 45.34
CA GLN A 538 15.25 5.65 45.63
C GLN A 538 14.93 6.84 44.73
N ILE A 539 15.88 7.77 44.53
CA ILE A 539 15.66 8.95 43.67
C ILE A 539 15.46 8.51 42.22
N ILE A 540 16.28 7.56 41.74
CA ILE A 540 16.13 6.95 40.41
C ILE A 540 14.77 6.22 40.28
N SER A 541 14.37 5.47 41.31
CA SER A 541 13.05 4.81 41.35
C SER A 541 11.89 5.80 41.25
N GLU A 542 11.91 6.87 42.05
CA GLU A 542 10.86 7.90 42.08
C GLU A 542 10.79 8.67 40.74
N GLY A 543 11.93 9.00 40.13
CA GLY A 543 11.99 9.63 38.80
C GLY A 543 11.45 8.74 37.68
N LEU A 544 11.89 7.48 37.62
CA LEU A 544 11.38 6.52 36.63
C LEU A 544 9.89 6.20 36.86
N TYR A 545 9.43 6.15 38.11
CA TYR A 545 8.01 5.95 38.45
C TYR A 545 7.16 7.09 37.91
N ALA A 546 7.59 8.35 38.08
CA ALA A 546 6.86 9.51 37.56
C ALA A 546 6.71 9.47 36.03
N ILE A 547 7.78 9.11 35.30
CA ILE A 547 7.73 8.92 33.84
C ILE A 547 6.77 7.78 33.46
N ALA A 548 6.84 6.64 34.16
CA ALA A 548 5.96 5.51 33.92
C ALA A 548 4.48 5.83 34.18
N VAL A 549 4.16 6.64 35.20
CA VAL A 549 2.80 7.12 35.46
C VAL A 549 2.29 7.97 34.29
N VAL A 550 3.07 8.94 33.80
CA VAL A 550 2.68 9.77 32.64
C VAL A 550 2.45 8.93 31.39
N LEU A 551 3.36 8.00 31.09
CA LEU A 551 3.20 7.07 29.96
C LEU A 551 1.96 6.18 30.13
N SER A 552 1.65 5.73 31.35
CA SER A 552 0.46 4.92 31.60
C SER A 552 -0.83 5.69 31.28
N PHE A 553 -0.95 6.97 31.65
CA PHE A 553 -2.13 7.76 31.27
C PHE A 553 -2.29 7.90 29.75
N SER A 554 -1.20 7.96 28.98
CA SER A 554 -1.28 8.01 27.51
C SER A 554 -1.91 6.76 26.87
N ARG A 555 -1.84 5.59 27.54
CA ARG A 555 -2.44 4.32 27.07
C ARG A 555 -3.97 4.39 26.96
N ILE A 556 -4.64 5.38 27.57
CA ILE A 556 -6.08 5.60 27.38
C ILE A 556 -6.47 5.78 25.90
N ALA A 557 -5.54 6.23 25.07
CA ALA A 557 -5.71 6.33 23.62
C ALA A 557 -6.05 4.99 22.94
N TYR A 558 -5.71 3.82 23.51
CA TYR A 558 -6.14 2.53 22.96
C TYR A 558 -7.66 2.29 23.06
N ILE A 559 -8.36 3.00 23.95
CA ILE A 559 -9.80 2.80 24.25
C ILE A 559 -10.67 3.75 23.42
N LEU A 560 -10.16 4.94 23.09
CA LEU A 560 -10.86 5.99 22.35
C LEU A 560 -11.43 5.58 20.97
N PRO A 561 -10.82 4.69 20.14
CA PRO A 561 -11.36 4.31 18.84
C PRO A 561 -12.69 3.54 18.91
N ALA A 562 -13.04 3.02 20.08
CA ALA A 562 -14.33 2.36 20.29
C ALA A 562 -15.52 3.34 20.29
N ASN A 563 -15.28 4.63 20.55
CA ASN A 563 -16.30 5.67 20.54
C ASN A 563 -16.41 6.36 19.17
N GLU A 564 -17.63 6.73 18.79
CA GLU A 564 -17.95 7.39 17.53
C GLU A 564 -17.43 8.83 17.46
N SER A 565 -17.64 9.64 18.50
CA SER A 565 -17.19 11.04 18.50
C SER A 565 -15.71 11.28 18.79
N PHE A 566 -14.94 10.25 19.20
CA PHE A 566 -13.49 10.36 19.44
C PHE A 566 -12.63 9.56 18.47
N GLY A 567 -13.20 8.57 17.77
CA GLY A 567 -12.46 7.70 16.87
C GLY A 567 -11.83 8.42 15.67
N PRO A 568 -12.59 9.10 14.80
CA PRO A 568 -12.05 9.82 13.64
C PRO A 568 -11.02 10.89 14.04
N LEU A 569 -11.29 11.65 15.11
CA LEU A 569 -10.39 12.65 15.67
C LEU A 569 -9.03 12.08 16.10
N GLN A 570 -9.01 10.87 16.66
CA GLN A 570 -7.75 10.21 17.02
C GLN A 570 -7.00 9.69 15.78
N ILE A 571 -7.71 9.15 14.79
CA ILE A 571 -7.07 8.62 13.57
C ILE A 571 -6.43 9.74 12.75
N SER A 572 -7.09 10.88 12.61
CA SER A 572 -6.52 12.06 11.94
C SER A 572 -5.32 12.63 12.70
N LEU A 573 -5.40 12.80 14.03
CA LEU A 573 -4.27 13.22 14.87
C LEU A 573 -3.09 12.24 14.77
N GLY A 574 -3.35 10.93 14.81
CA GLY A 574 -2.34 9.88 14.67
C GLY A 574 -1.68 9.81 13.29
N ARG A 575 -2.23 10.51 12.29
CA ARG A 575 -1.66 10.69 10.95
C ARG A 575 -0.90 11.99 10.81
N THR A 576 -1.48 13.13 11.17
CA THR A 576 -0.80 14.44 11.10
C THR A 576 0.51 14.42 11.90
N VAL A 577 0.59 13.70 13.03
CA VAL A 577 1.85 13.46 13.77
C VAL A 577 2.95 12.80 12.90
N LYS A 578 2.61 11.89 11.99
CA LYS A 578 3.59 11.24 11.07
C LYS A 578 4.11 12.21 10.01
N ASP A 579 3.32 13.20 9.63
CA ASP A 579 3.72 14.25 8.69
C ASP A 579 4.52 15.36 9.39
N ILE A 580 4.14 15.71 10.63
CA ILE A 580 4.95 16.55 11.54
C ILE A 580 6.37 16.00 11.67
N PHE A 581 6.55 14.68 11.85
CA PHE A 581 7.88 14.07 11.94
C PHE A 581 8.77 14.31 10.70
N LYS A 582 8.20 14.47 9.50
CA LYS A 582 8.97 14.81 8.29
C LYS A 582 9.51 16.24 8.37
N PHE A 583 8.67 17.19 8.81
CA PHE A 583 9.05 18.59 8.98
C PHE A 583 10.03 18.80 10.14
N MET A 584 9.88 18.02 11.22
CA MET A 584 10.78 18.06 12.38
C MET A 584 12.25 17.80 12.03
N VAL A 585 12.55 17.09 10.93
CA VAL A 585 13.94 16.93 10.46
C VAL A 585 14.58 18.28 10.11
N ILE A 586 13.86 19.14 9.37
CA ILE A 586 14.33 20.49 9.00
C ILE A 586 14.43 21.37 10.25
N PHE A 587 13.43 21.29 11.14
CA PHE A 587 13.42 22.00 12.42
C PHE A 587 14.66 21.67 13.28
N ILE A 588 14.98 20.38 13.42
CA ILE A 588 16.15 19.92 14.19
C ILE A 588 17.47 20.35 13.52
N MET A 589 17.56 20.30 12.19
CA MET A 589 18.76 20.79 11.47
C MET A 589 19.03 22.27 11.75
N VAL A 590 18.01 23.13 11.66
CA VAL A 590 18.15 24.57 11.95
C VAL A 590 18.45 24.80 13.43
N PHE A 591 17.75 24.11 14.33
CA PHE A 591 17.98 24.20 15.77
C PHE A 591 19.43 23.85 16.17
N VAL A 592 19.96 22.73 15.65
CA VAL A 592 21.33 22.28 15.95
C VAL A 592 22.37 23.24 15.36
N ALA A 593 22.14 23.81 14.19
CA ALA A 593 23.03 24.81 13.60
C ALA A 593 23.16 26.07 14.47
N PHE A 594 22.05 26.63 14.94
CA PHE A 594 22.07 27.78 15.86
C PHE A 594 22.59 27.40 17.26
N MET A 595 22.31 26.20 17.78
CA MET A 595 22.84 25.71 19.04
C MET A 595 24.38 25.66 19.03
N ILE A 596 24.97 25.08 17.98
CA ILE A 596 26.43 25.01 17.83
C ILE A 596 27.03 26.41 17.58
N GLY A 597 26.34 27.27 16.81
CA GLY A 597 26.76 28.66 16.60
C GLY A 597 26.84 29.47 17.90
N MET A 598 25.78 29.41 18.72
CA MET A 598 25.72 30.11 20.01
C MET A 598 26.71 29.52 21.03
N PHE A 599 26.85 28.18 21.09
CA PHE A 599 27.86 27.52 21.93
C PHE A 599 29.29 27.94 21.55
N ASN A 600 29.64 27.91 20.26
CA ASN A 600 30.97 28.31 19.80
C ASN A 600 31.27 29.79 20.10
N LEU A 601 30.25 30.66 20.08
CA LEU A 601 30.39 32.08 20.42
C LEU A 601 30.59 32.33 21.93
N TYR A 602 29.90 31.56 22.78
CA TYR A 602 29.82 31.82 24.24
C TYR A 602 30.60 30.87 25.14
N SER A 603 31.12 29.75 24.62
CA SER A 603 31.92 28.76 25.38
C SER A 603 33.10 29.37 26.15
N TYR A 604 33.80 30.34 25.55
CA TYR A 604 34.92 31.06 26.18
C TYR A 604 34.50 32.02 27.32
N TYR A 605 33.20 32.27 27.51
CA TYR A 605 32.64 33.23 28.47
C TYR A 605 32.03 32.56 29.71
N ILE A 606 32.45 31.34 30.05
CA ILE A 606 32.10 30.67 31.31
C ILE A 606 32.53 31.53 32.52
N GLY A 607 31.61 31.75 33.47
CA GLY A 607 31.81 32.67 34.60
C GLY A 607 31.82 34.17 34.25
N ALA A 608 31.76 34.54 32.97
CA ALA A 608 31.78 35.94 32.50
C ALA A 608 30.38 36.52 32.21
N LYS A 609 29.31 35.78 32.53
CA LYS A 609 27.90 36.10 32.25
C LYS A 609 27.05 36.01 33.53
N GLN A 610 25.86 36.59 33.52
CA GLN A 610 24.93 36.57 34.67
C GLN A 610 24.17 35.23 34.76
N ASN A 611 23.84 34.64 33.61
CA ASN A 611 23.21 33.33 33.50
C ASN A 611 24.19 32.37 32.79
N GLU A 612 24.19 31.08 33.13
CA GLU A 612 25.08 30.05 32.53
C GLU A 612 24.75 29.71 31.06
N ALA A 613 23.75 30.39 30.49
CA ALA A 613 23.28 30.25 29.13
C ALA A 613 24.39 30.29 28.07
N PHE A 614 24.30 29.38 27.11
CA PHE A 614 25.21 29.22 25.96
C PHE A 614 26.67 28.85 26.31
N THR A 615 27.02 28.60 27.58
CA THR A 615 28.41 28.25 27.97
C THR A 615 28.76 26.78 27.69
N THR A 616 27.80 25.86 27.87
CA THR A 616 27.92 24.43 27.55
C THR A 616 26.93 24.06 26.44
N VAL A 617 27.12 22.90 25.79
CA VAL A 617 26.16 22.41 24.79
C VAL A 617 24.80 22.11 25.41
N GLU A 618 24.75 21.63 26.66
CA GLU A 618 23.49 21.34 27.37
C GLU A 618 22.73 22.63 27.74
N GLU A 619 23.41 23.66 28.24
CA GLU A 619 22.76 24.95 28.52
C GLU A 619 22.40 25.71 27.24
N SER A 620 23.17 25.54 26.16
CA SER A 620 22.80 26.03 24.83
C SER A 620 21.52 25.37 24.32
N PHE A 621 21.40 24.04 24.48
CA PHE A 621 20.20 23.29 24.15
C PHE A 621 18.99 23.79 24.96
N LYS A 622 19.10 23.84 26.30
CA LYS A 622 18.02 24.28 27.19
C LYS A 622 17.52 25.68 26.84
N THR A 623 18.44 26.63 26.65
CA THR A 623 18.09 28.04 26.45
C THR A 623 17.51 28.34 25.07
N LEU A 624 17.93 27.62 24.02
CA LEU A 624 17.26 27.69 22.70
C LEU A 624 15.93 26.93 22.70
N PHE A 625 15.83 25.79 23.39
CA PHE A 625 14.59 25.01 23.51
C PHE A 625 13.48 25.85 24.16
N TRP A 626 13.76 26.47 25.31
CA TRP A 626 12.80 27.35 25.97
C TRP A 626 12.52 28.66 25.24
N ALA A 627 13.41 29.10 24.34
CA ALA A 627 13.16 30.28 23.49
C ALA A 627 12.03 30.06 22.47
N ILE A 628 11.85 28.82 21.96
CA ILE A 628 10.74 28.46 21.06
C ILE A 628 9.38 28.75 21.72
N PHE A 629 9.29 28.58 23.04
CA PHE A 629 8.08 28.83 23.84
C PHE A 629 8.03 30.24 24.47
N GLY A 630 8.98 31.12 24.15
CA GLY A 630 9.08 32.46 24.72
C GLY A 630 9.50 32.51 26.20
N LEU A 631 9.97 31.40 26.77
CA LEU A 631 10.33 31.28 28.19
C LEU A 631 11.82 31.56 28.49
N SER A 632 12.63 31.88 27.47
CA SER A 632 14.06 32.14 27.60
C SER A 632 14.37 33.64 27.70
N GLU A 633 15.09 34.05 28.74
CA GLU A 633 15.39 35.47 29.00
C GLU A 633 16.32 36.08 27.94
N VAL A 634 15.99 37.28 27.47
CA VAL A 634 16.89 38.09 26.60
C VAL A 634 18.22 38.43 27.30
N LYS A 635 18.24 38.46 28.65
CA LYS A 635 19.46 38.64 29.46
C LYS A 635 20.49 37.52 29.30
N SER A 636 20.10 36.35 28.80
CA SER A 636 21.00 35.22 28.51
C SER A 636 22.13 35.54 27.51
N VAL A 637 21.96 36.61 26.72
CA VAL A 637 22.93 37.07 25.71
C VAL A 637 24.00 38.01 26.31
N VAL A 638 23.69 38.70 27.41
CA VAL A 638 24.53 39.73 28.03
C VAL A 638 25.80 39.14 28.64
N ILE A 639 26.91 39.87 28.51
CA ILE A 639 28.23 39.54 29.09
C ILE A 639 28.60 40.63 30.09
N ASN A 640 29.22 40.28 31.22
CA ASN A 640 29.68 41.24 32.24
C ASN A 640 30.98 41.98 31.86
N TYR A 641 31.44 41.85 30.61
CA TYR A 641 32.67 42.42 30.08
C TYR A 641 32.37 43.30 28.85
N ASN A 642 33.21 44.30 28.59
CA ASN A 642 33.04 45.28 27.50
C ASN A 642 33.19 44.72 26.06
N HIS A 643 33.04 43.40 25.85
CA HIS A 643 33.16 42.71 24.56
C HIS A 643 31.87 42.88 23.71
N LYS A 644 31.42 44.13 23.55
CA LYS A 644 30.13 44.49 22.95
C LYS A 644 29.93 43.99 21.51
N PHE A 645 31.02 43.70 20.79
CA PHE A 645 30.94 43.03 19.48
C PHE A 645 30.34 41.62 19.59
N ILE A 646 30.80 40.80 20.54
CA ILE A 646 30.30 39.44 20.76
C ILE A 646 28.86 39.46 21.26
N GLU A 647 28.55 40.39 22.17
CA GLU A 647 27.18 40.63 22.65
C GLU A 647 26.24 41.00 21.48
N ASN A 648 26.64 41.94 20.61
CA ASN A 648 25.86 42.32 19.42
C ASN A 648 25.66 41.14 18.46
N ILE A 649 26.71 40.34 18.19
CA ILE A 649 26.59 39.14 17.33
C ILE A 649 25.67 38.10 17.96
N GLY A 650 25.72 37.90 19.28
CA GLY A 650 24.80 37.04 20.02
C GLY A 650 23.35 37.53 19.95
N TYR A 651 23.11 38.84 20.05
CA TYR A 651 21.78 39.42 19.85
C TYR A 651 21.25 39.21 18.43
N VAL A 652 22.11 39.36 17.41
CA VAL A 652 21.74 39.11 16.00
C VAL A 652 21.43 37.63 15.78
N LEU A 653 22.28 36.71 16.24
CA LEU A 653 22.06 35.26 16.08
C LEU A 653 20.81 34.79 16.83
N TYR A 654 20.59 35.25 18.06
CA TYR A 654 19.39 34.91 18.84
C TYR A 654 18.12 35.56 18.26
N GLY A 655 18.21 36.78 17.73
CA GLY A 655 17.12 37.45 17.02
C GLY A 655 16.72 36.71 15.74
N VAL A 656 17.69 36.40 14.89
CA VAL A 656 17.47 35.64 13.64
C VAL A 656 16.94 34.23 13.94
N TYR A 657 17.49 33.54 14.96
CA TYR A 657 16.96 32.26 15.44
C TYR A 657 15.46 32.35 15.77
N ASN A 658 15.05 33.33 16.59
CA ASN A 658 13.64 33.46 16.96
C ASN A 658 12.74 33.81 15.76
N VAL A 659 13.20 34.64 14.83
CA VAL A 659 12.48 34.92 13.57
C VAL A 659 12.33 33.64 12.73
N THR A 660 13.41 32.88 12.50
CA THR A 660 13.38 31.66 11.69
C THR A 660 12.54 30.56 12.36
N MET A 661 12.71 30.32 13.65
CA MET A 661 12.03 29.22 14.34
C MET A 661 10.55 29.52 14.63
N VAL A 662 10.24 30.72 15.14
CA VAL A 662 8.89 31.07 15.63
C VAL A 662 8.04 31.74 14.54
N ILE A 663 8.61 32.62 13.71
CA ILE A 663 7.82 33.33 12.68
C ILE A 663 7.75 32.53 11.37
N VAL A 664 8.82 31.83 10.97
CA VAL A 664 8.80 31.01 9.75
C VAL A 664 8.38 29.56 10.06
N LEU A 665 9.21 28.79 10.77
CA LEU A 665 9.02 27.34 10.87
C LEU A 665 7.76 26.92 11.64
N LEU A 666 7.39 27.61 12.73
CA LEU A 666 6.15 27.32 13.47
C LEU A 666 4.89 27.61 12.64
N ASN A 667 4.86 28.74 11.92
CA ASN A 667 3.71 29.08 11.06
C ASN A 667 3.61 28.16 9.84
N MET A 668 4.74 27.77 9.24
CA MET A 668 4.77 26.73 8.19
C MET A 668 4.30 25.38 8.72
N LEU A 669 4.68 24.99 9.94
CA LEU A 669 4.19 23.76 10.58
C LEU A 669 2.67 23.79 10.78
N ILE A 670 2.10 24.89 11.25
CA ILE A 670 0.64 25.07 11.40
C ILE A 670 -0.07 24.96 10.04
N ALA A 671 0.45 25.64 9.00
CA ALA A 671 -0.11 25.57 7.65
C ALA A 671 -0.08 24.14 7.07
N MET A 672 1.04 23.43 7.24
CA MET A 672 1.18 22.03 6.81
C MET A 672 0.23 21.10 7.57
N ILE A 673 0.08 21.26 8.90
CA ILE A 673 -0.86 20.47 9.70
C ILE A 673 -2.30 20.67 9.21
N ASN A 674 -2.70 21.90 8.89
CA ASN A 674 -4.04 22.19 8.38
C ASN A 674 -4.29 21.53 7.01
N SER A 675 -3.34 21.63 6.07
CA SER A 675 -3.45 21.00 4.75
C SER A 675 -3.54 19.47 4.86
N SER A 676 -2.65 18.85 5.65
CA SER A 676 -2.69 17.40 5.86
C SER A 676 -3.93 16.95 6.62
N PHE A 677 -4.46 17.74 7.56
CA PHE A 677 -5.71 17.41 8.25
C PHE A 677 -6.88 17.35 7.26
N GLN A 678 -6.99 18.32 6.36
CA GLN A 678 -8.03 18.34 5.31
C GLN A 678 -7.92 17.13 4.38
N GLU A 679 -6.72 16.82 3.87
CA GLU A 679 -6.46 15.62 3.05
C GLU A 679 -6.78 14.29 3.75
N ILE A 680 -6.85 14.28 5.09
CA ILE A 680 -7.13 13.08 5.90
C ILE A 680 -8.59 13.02 6.35
N GLU A 681 -9.30 14.14 6.44
CA GLU A 681 -10.67 14.22 6.95
C GLU A 681 -11.68 13.48 6.05
N ASP A 682 -11.53 13.57 4.73
CA ASP A 682 -12.40 12.91 3.74
C ASP A 682 -12.44 11.38 3.90
N ASP A 683 -11.28 10.74 4.15
CA ASP A 683 -11.15 9.28 4.34
C ASP A 683 -11.32 8.84 5.82
N ALA A 684 -11.21 9.77 6.79
CA ALA A 684 -11.08 9.46 8.21
C ALA A 684 -12.21 8.56 8.75
N ASP A 685 -13.41 8.70 8.21
CA ASP A 685 -14.59 7.97 8.67
C ASP A 685 -14.61 6.50 8.18
N VAL A 686 -13.98 6.18 7.04
CA VAL A 686 -13.76 4.79 6.59
C VAL A 686 -12.65 4.14 7.41
N GLU A 687 -11.57 4.88 7.63
CA GLU A 687 -10.38 4.40 8.32
C GLU A 687 -10.59 4.21 9.83
N TRP A 688 -11.39 5.06 10.46
CA TRP A 688 -11.88 4.82 11.81
C TRP A 688 -12.68 3.52 11.89
N LYS A 689 -13.59 3.25 10.94
CA LYS A 689 -14.37 2.00 10.92
C LYS A 689 -13.44 0.78 10.77
N PHE A 690 -12.37 0.88 9.97
CA PHE A 690 -11.31 -0.15 9.88
C PHE A 690 -10.52 -0.32 11.19
N ALA A 691 -10.06 0.77 11.81
CA ALA A 691 -9.34 0.71 13.09
C ALA A 691 -10.21 0.14 14.23
N ARG A 692 -11.48 0.53 14.27
CA ARG A 692 -12.52 -0.01 15.17
C ARG A 692 -12.75 -1.50 14.90
N ALA A 693 -12.74 -1.95 13.64
CA ALA A 693 -12.81 -3.37 13.29
C ALA A 693 -11.57 -4.15 13.77
N LYS A 694 -10.35 -3.63 13.57
CA LYS A 694 -9.11 -4.23 14.13
C LYS A 694 -9.19 -4.38 15.65
N LEU A 695 -9.65 -3.34 16.35
CA LEU A 695 -9.86 -3.35 17.80
C LEU A 695 -10.81 -4.47 18.22
N TRP A 696 -12.01 -4.56 17.61
CA TRP A 696 -12.96 -5.64 17.91
C TRP A 696 -12.43 -7.04 17.56
N PHE A 697 -11.63 -7.17 16.50
CA PHE A 697 -11.06 -8.45 16.06
C PHE A 697 -10.15 -9.06 17.13
N SER A 698 -9.34 -8.24 17.81
CA SER A 698 -8.50 -8.66 18.94
C SER A 698 -9.29 -9.29 20.11
N TYR A 699 -10.59 -8.98 20.22
CA TYR A 699 -11.50 -9.52 21.23
C TYR A 699 -12.42 -10.63 20.72
N PHE A 700 -12.45 -10.98 19.43
CA PHE A 700 -13.16 -12.20 18.99
C PHE A 700 -12.43 -13.46 19.46
N GLU A 701 -11.10 -13.49 19.36
CA GLU A 701 -10.28 -14.67 19.70
C GLU A 701 -10.43 -15.15 21.16
N GLU A 702 -10.40 -16.47 21.38
CA GLU A 702 -10.67 -17.06 22.71
C GLU A 702 -9.55 -16.84 23.76
N GLY A 703 -8.38 -16.34 23.36
CA GLY A 703 -7.19 -16.26 24.23
C GLY A 703 -7.27 -15.27 25.41
N ARG A 704 -7.92 -14.11 25.24
CA ARG A 704 -7.84 -12.97 26.19
C ARG A 704 -9.03 -12.84 27.14
N THR A 705 -9.47 -13.95 27.75
CA THR A 705 -10.73 -14.02 28.53
C THR A 705 -10.68 -13.47 29.97
N LEU A 706 -9.51 -13.15 30.51
CA LEU A 706 -9.35 -12.55 31.85
C LEU A 706 -8.58 -11.23 31.75
N PRO A 707 -9.07 -10.14 32.37
CA PRO A 707 -8.31 -8.91 32.49
C PRO A 707 -7.17 -9.04 33.50
N VAL A 708 -6.25 -8.09 33.46
CA VAL A 708 -5.26 -7.86 34.53
C VAL A 708 -6.01 -7.54 35.85
N PRO A 709 -5.50 -7.92 37.04
CA PRO A 709 -4.36 -8.80 37.30
C PRO A 709 -4.73 -10.29 37.18
N PHE A 710 -6.02 -10.62 37.03
CA PHE A 710 -6.54 -11.99 37.03
C PHE A 710 -5.98 -12.89 35.90
N ASN A 711 -5.39 -12.31 34.85
CA ASN A 711 -4.52 -12.96 33.87
C ASN A 711 -3.37 -13.81 34.50
N LEU A 712 -2.95 -13.49 35.73
CA LEU A 712 -1.95 -14.25 36.49
C LEU A 712 -2.50 -15.52 37.16
N LEU A 713 -3.82 -15.68 37.29
CA LEU A 713 -4.42 -16.89 37.85
C LEU A 713 -4.42 -17.99 36.77
N PRO A 714 -3.58 -19.04 36.87
CA PRO A 714 -3.51 -20.05 35.83
C PRO A 714 -4.80 -20.87 35.81
N SER A 715 -5.38 -21.08 34.63
CA SER A 715 -6.61 -21.88 34.53
C SER A 715 -6.37 -23.30 35.06
N PRO A 716 -7.35 -23.96 35.71
CA PRO A 716 -7.16 -25.32 36.25
C PRO A 716 -6.70 -26.35 35.20
N LYS A 717 -7.05 -26.15 33.93
CA LYS A 717 -6.53 -26.93 32.80
C LYS A 717 -5.06 -26.66 32.53
N SER A 718 -4.63 -25.39 32.57
CA SER A 718 -3.22 -25.02 32.39
C SER A 718 -2.36 -25.62 33.51
N LEU A 719 -2.81 -25.56 34.77
CA LEU A 719 -2.15 -26.24 35.89
C LEU A 719 -2.05 -27.76 35.66
N PHE A 720 -3.14 -28.41 35.23
CA PHE A 720 -3.14 -29.84 34.95
C PHE A 720 -2.18 -30.24 33.80
N TYR A 721 -2.17 -29.48 32.69
CA TYR A 721 -1.22 -29.70 31.59
C TYR A 721 0.22 -29.37 31.97
N LEU A 722 0.46 -28.35 32.79
CA LEU A 722 1.78 -27.99 33.29
C LEU A 722 2.32 -29.07 34.26
N LEU A 723 1.49 -29.59 35.16
CA LEU A 723 1.81 -30.74 36.00
C LEU A 723 2.08 -32.02 35.20
N LEU A 724 1.31 -32.29 34.14
CA LEU A 724 1.59 -33.38 33.19
C LEU A 724 2.92 -33.18 32.45
N ARG A 725 3.23 -31.95 32.03
CA ARG A 725 4.47 -31.63 31.31
C ARG A 725 5.70 -31.71 32.24
N LEU A 726 5.58 -31.23 33.48
CA LEU A 726 6.57 -31.43 34.54
C LEU A 726 6.76 -32.91 34.87
N LYS A 727 5.67 -33.67 35.07
CA LYS A 727 5.75 -35.12 35.31
C LYS A 727 6.43 -35.86 34.15
N LYS A 728 6.16 -35.47 32.90
CA LYS A 728 6.84 -36.03 31.72
C LYS A 728 8.33 -35.66 31.72
N TRP A 729 8.67 -34.39 31.93
CA TRP A 729 10.06 -33.91 31.93
C TRP A 729 10.90 -34.53 33.06
N ILE A 730 10.32 -34.67 34.26
CA ILE A 730 10.91 -35.41 35.38
C ILE A 730 11.10 -36.89 35.01
N SER A 731 10.14 -37.52 34.33
CA SER A 731 10.29 -38.91 33.86
C SER A 731 11.35 -39.07 32.76
N GLU A 732 11.52 -38.08 31.89
CA GLU A 732 12.55 -38.05 30.85
C GLU A 732 13.96 -37.86 31.46
N LEU A 733 14.09 -37.02 32.49
CA LEU A 733 15.30 -36.89 33.31
C LEU A 733 15.63 -38.21 34.04
N PHE A 734 14.63 -38.85 34.67
CA PHE A 734 14.83 -40.11 35.40
C PHE A 734 15.17 -41.28 34.45
N GLN A 735 14.61 -41.30 33.23
CA GLN A 735 14.97 -42.28 32.20
C GLN A 735 16.39 -42.05 31.65
N ARG A 736 16.83 -40.80 31.45
CA ARG A 736 18.24 -40.50 31.13
C ARG A 736 19.19 -41.03 32.20
N HIS A 737 18.87 -40.79 33.47
CA HIS A 737 19.69 -41.26 34.59
C HIS A 737 19.74 -42.80 34.72
N LYS A 738 18.72 -43.51 34.21
CA LYS A 738 18.71 -44.98 34.16
C LYS A 738 19.43 -45.57 32.94
N LYS A 739 19.54 -44.83 31.82
CA LYS A 739 20.25 -45.31 30.61
C LYS A 739 21.77 -45.32 30.76
N GLY A 740 22.37 -44.25 31.29
CA GLY A 740 23.84 -44.18 31.43
C GLY A 740 24.42 -45.37 32.20
N PHE A 741 23.77 -45.72 33.32
CA PHE A 741 24.16 -46.86 34.17
C PHE A 741 24.05 -48.24 33.49
N GLN A 742 23.42 -48.33 32.31
CA GLN A 742 23.30 -49.56 31.53
C GLN A 742 24.23 -49.56 30.30
N GLU A 743 24.51 -48.39 29.72
CA GLU A 743 25.48 -48.21 28.63
C GLU A 743 26.93 -48.44 29.13
N ASP A 744 27.25 -48.00 30.36
CA ASP A 744 28.55 -48.28 31.01
C ASP A 744 28.80 -49.79 31.24
N ALA A 745 27.74 -50.54 31.57
CA ALA A 745 27.82 -51.98 31.81
C ALA A 745 28.05 -52.79 30.52
N GLU A 746 27.50 -52.35 29.38
CA GLU A 746 27.74 -52.98 28.08
C GLU A 746 29.12 -52.67 27.50
N MET A 747 29.65 -51.46 27.73
CA MET A 747 30.99 -51.11 27.23
C MET A 747 32.10 -51.95 27.86
N ASN A 748 32.03 -52.27 29.17
CA ASN A 748 33.02 -53.12 29.81
C ASN A 748 33.07 -54.54 29.21
N LYS A 749 31.91 -55.16 28.90
CA LYS A 749 31.89 -56.48 28.24
C LYS A 749 32.53 -56.46 26.84
N ARG A 750 32.18 -55.47 26.01
CA ARG A 750 32.66 -55.39 24.63
C ARG A 750 34.17 -55.13 24.51
N ASN A 751 34.83 -54.68 25.58
CA ASN A 751 36.28 -54.49 25.60
C ASN A 751 37.08 -55.77 25.93
N GLU A 752 36.48 -56.76 26.60
CA GLU A 752 37.13 -58.06 26.81
C GLU A 752 37.00 -58.95 25.56
N GLU A 753 35.81 -59.04 24.98
CA GLU A 753 35.52 -59.87 23.80
C GLU A 753 36.35 -59.47 22.56
N LYS A 754 36.66 -58.17 22.40
CA LYS A 754 37.49 -57.65 21.30
C LYS A 754 38.98 -58.04 21.36
N LYS A 755 39.43 -58.71 22.42
CA LYS A 755 40.85 -59.07 22.60
C LYS A 755 41.23 -60.46 22.06
N PHE A 756 40.27 -61.21 21.49
CA PHE A 756 40.46 -62.63 21.13
C PHE A 756 39.82 -63.05 19.79
N GLY A 757 39.66 -62.14 18.83
CA GLY A 757 38.95 -62.41 17.57
C GLY A 757 39.59 -61.78 16.33
N MET A 758 40.69 -62.37 15.85
CA MET A 758 41.32 -62.01 14.57
C MET A 758 41.71 -63.26 13.78
N LEU A 759 40.73 -63.93 13.15
CA LEU A 759 40.96 -64.88 12.06
C LEU A 759 39.70 -65.07 11.19
N GLU A 760 39.94 -65.29 9.89
CA GLU A 760 39.06 -65.97 8.92
C GLU A 760 37.70 -65.34 8.54
N SER A 761 37.07 -65.97 7.54
CA SER A 761 36.35 -65.30 6.46
C SER A 761 35.52 -66.25 5.58
N HIS A 762 34.69 -65.65 4.72
CA HIS A 762 33.98 -66.25 3.57
C HIS A 762 32.66 -67.02 3.84
N GLU A 763 31.74 -66.85 2.87
CA GLU A 763 30.49 -67.60 2.63
C GLU A 763 29.42 -67.65 3.75
N ASP A 764 28.12 -67.85 3.47
CA ASP A 764 27.46 -68.27 2.22
C ASP A 764 26.12 -67.54 1.97
N LEU A 765 25.49 -67.79 0.81
CA LEU A 765 24.32 -67.07 0.29
C LEU A 765 22.97 -67.79 0.48
N SER A 766 21.92 -66.98 0.65
CA SER A 766 20.50 -67.28 0.34
C SER A 766 19.67 -68.16 1.29
N LYS A 767 18.50 -67.64 1.71
CA LYS A 767 17.19 -68.27 1.45
C LYS A 767 16.00 -67.35 1.74
N LEU A 768 14.96 -67.56 0.93
CA LEU A 768 13.54 -67.19 1.05
C LEU A 768 13.13 -65.78 1.55
N SER A 769 12.46 -65.08 0.64
CA SER A 769 11.43 -64.08 0.93
C SER A 769 10.29 -64.61 1.82
N LEU A 770 9.77 -63.77 2.72
CA LEU A 770 8.36 -63.36 2.66
C LEU A 770 8.02 -62.18 3.60
N ASP A 771 7.26 -61.24 3.01
CA ASP A 771 6.23 -60.40 3.62
C ASP A 771 6.53 -59.12 4.45
N LYS A 772 5.55 -58.22 4.41
CA LYS A 772 5.31 -57.00 5.23
C LYS A 772 6.30 -55.82 5.16
N LYS A 773 6.07 -54.98 4.14
CA LYS A 773 6.31 -53.53 4.19
C LYS A 773 5.50 -52.85 5.31
N GLN A 774 6.14 -51.92 6.04
CA GLN A 774 5.73 -50.54 6.41
C GLN A 774 6.52 -50.16 7.68
N LEU A 775 7.25 -49.05 7.78
CA LEU A 775 6.89 -47.67 7.46
C LEU A 775 8.17 -46.80 7.51
N GLY A 776 8.52 -46.04 6.47
CA GLY A 776 9.72 -45.18 6.50
C GLY A 776 10.12 -44.59 5.15
N HIS A 777 10.43 -43.29 5.17
CA HIS A 777 10.71 -42.37 4.05
C HIS A 777 9.47 -41.81 3.33
N SER A 778 9.44 -40.57 2.86
CA SER A 778 10.25 -39.35 3.05
C SER A 778 9.64 -38.38 2.02
N LYS A 779 9.22 -37.17 2.41
CA LYS A 779 8.69 -36.24 1.41
C LYS A 779 9.83 -35.72 0.54
N GLN A 780 9.80 -36.06 -0.75
CA GLN A 780 10.64 -35.43 -1.77
C GLN A 780 9.74 -34.95 -2.89
N SER A 781 9.62 -33.63 -3.03
CA SER A 781 8.73 -32.97 -3.97
C SER A 781 9.28 -33.04 -5.40
N SER A 782 8.56 -33.72 -6.30
CA SER A 782 8.85 -33.73 -7.74
C SER A 782 7.66 -33.15 -8.52
N ILE A 783 7.98 -32.27 -9.46
CA ILE A 783 7.02 -31.64 -10.38
C ILE A 783 6.60 -32.69 -11.43
N ARG A 784 5.30 -32.82 -11.71
CA ARG A 784 4.79 -33.48 -12.93
C ARG A 784 3.37 -33.06 -13.32
N SER A 785 3.16 -32.93 -14.64
CA SER A 785 1.91 -32.90 -15.41
C SER A 785 0.69 -32.14 -14.85
N SER A 786 0.40 -30.98 -15.46
CA SER A 786 -0.84 -30.21 -15.24
C SER A 786 -2.02 -30.63 -16.13
N GLU A 787 -1.95 -31.79 -16.79
CA GLU A 787 -2.85 -32.17 -17.89
C GLU A 787 -4.02 -33.06 -17.47
N ASP A 788 -3.90 -33.82 -16.37
CA ASP A 788 -4.93 -34.79 -15.92
C ASP A 788 -6.18 -34.15 -15.28
N PHE A 789 -6.21 -32.82 -15.06
CA PHE A 789 -7.27 -32.17 -14.26
C PHE A 789 -8.51 -31.77 -15.07
N GLN A 790 -8.47 -31.75 -16.40
CA GLN A 790 -9.56 -31.20 -17.22
C GLN A 790 -10.74 -32.16 -17.46
N LEU A 791 -10.55 -33.49 -17.41
CA LEU A 791 -11.62 -34.43 -17.79
C LEU A 791 -12.71 -34.68 -16.73
N ASN A 792 -12.48 -34.36 -15.45
CA ASN A 792 -13.42 -34.65 -14.36
C ASN A 792 -14.34 -33.48 -13.96
N SER A 793 -14.29 -32.34 -14.68
CA SER A 793 -14.99 -31.11 -14.27
C SER A 793 -16.51 -31.10 -14.55
N PHE A 794 -17.02 -32.00 -15.40
CA PHE A 794 -18.35 -31.85 -16.00
C PHE A 794 -19.58 -32.30 -15.17
N ASN A 795 -19.40 -33.09 -14.11
CA ASN A 795 -20.53 -33.79 -13.44
C ASN A 795 -20.77 -33.42 -11.96
N ASN A 796 -20.06 -32.46 -11.36
CA ASN A 796 -20.36 -31.98 -10.02
C ASN A 796 -21.36 -30.80 -10.08
N PRO A 797 -22.45 -30.79 -9.30
CA PRO A 797 -23.34 -29.64 -9.24
C PRO A 797 -22.59 -28.44 -8.62
N PRO A 798 -22.72 -27.22 -9.17
CA PRO A 798 -21.97 -26.08 -8.65
C PRO A 798 -22.34 -25.80 -7.20
N LYS A 799 -21.32 -25.54 -6.37
CA LYS A 799 -21.42 -25.31 -4.93
C LYS A 799 -22.31 -24.11 -4.62
N GLN A 800 -22.83 -24.06 -3.40
CA GLN A 800 -23.66 -22.94 -2.94
C GLN A 800 -22.89 -21.60 -3.05
N TYR A 801 -21.59 -21.59 -2.72
CA TYR A 801 -20.69 -20.45 -2.94
C TYR A 801 -20.63 -20.01 -4.41
N GLN A 802 -20.30 -20.91 -5.34
CA GLN A 802 -20.27 -20.62 -6.78
C GLN A 802 -21.61 -20.07 -7.32
N LYS A 803 -22.75 -20.57 -6.79
CA LYS A 803 -24.10 -20.06 -7.12
C LYS A 803 -24.39 -18.69 -6.52
N ILE A 804 -23.77 -18.32 -5.40
CA ILE A 804 -23.82 -16.97 -4.82
C ILE A 804 -22.95 -16.03 -5.66
N MET A 805 -21.68 -16.38 -5.90
CA MET A 805 -20.75 -15.55 -6.66
C MET A 805 -21.25 -15.26 -8.09
N LYS A 806 -21.78 -16.26 -8.82
CA LYS A 806 -22.39 -16.02 -10.15
C LYS A 806 -23.60 -15.08 -10.11
N ARG A 807 -24.37 -15.03 -9.01
CA ARG A 807 -25.48 -14.06 -8.85
C ARG A 807 -24.95 -12.66 -8.56
N LEU A 808 -23.93 -12.54 -7.70
CA LEU A 808 -23.32 -11.26 -7.33
C LEU A 808 -22.58 -10.62 -8.51
N ILE A 809 -21.73 -11.40 -9.20
CA ILE A 809 -21.04 -10.97 -10.44
C ILE A 809 -22.06 -10.48 -11.48
N LYS A 810 -23.16 -11.21 -11.71
CA LYS A 810 -24.19 -10.76 -12.64
C LYS A 810 -24.88 -9.46 -12.21
N ARG A 811 -25.11 -9.24 -10.90
CA ARG A 811 -25.60 -7.93 -10.42
C ARG A 811 -24.57 -6.83 -10.64
N TYR A 812 -23.29 -7.11 -10.41
CA TYR A 812 -22.20 -6.14 -10.53
C TYR A 812 -22.02 -5.68 -11.98
N VAL A 813 -21.92 -6.61 -12.94
CA VAL A 813 -21.81 -6.27 -14.36
C VAL A 813 -23.02 -5.46 -14.83
N LEU A 814 -24.25 -5.89 -14.51
CA LEU A 814 -25.46 -5.15 -14.88
C LEU A 814 -25.53 -3.76 -14.24
N LYS A 815 -25.08 -3.60 -13.00
CA LYS A 815 -25.02 -2.28 -12.32
C LYS A 815 -23.96 -1.39 -12.98
N ALA A 816 -22.77 -1.91 -13.26
CA ALA A 816 -21.71 -1.16 -13.94
C ALA A 816 -22.07 -0.76 -15.37
N GLN A 817 -22.85 -1.56 -16.10
CA GLN A 817 -23.42 -1.19 -17.40
C GLN A 817 -24.43 -0.04 -17.25
N ILE A 818 -25.41 -0.16 -16.34
CA ILE A 818 -26.40 0.90 -16.07
C ILE A 818 -25.75 2.21 -15.59
N ASP A 819 -24.66 2.12 -14.82
CA ASP A 819 -23.93 3.31 -14.37
C ASP A 819 -23.21 4.00 -15.52
N LYS A 820 -22.54 3.24 -16.39
CA LYS A 820 -21.92 3.76 -17.63
C LYS A 820 -22.97 4.33 -18.61
N GLU A 821 -24.16 3.75 -18.69
CA GLU A 821 -25.31 4.28 -19.44
C GLU A 821 -25.89 5.57 -18.82
N SER A 822 -25.48 5.95 -17.60
CA SER A 822 -25.92 7.17 -16.91
C SER A 822 -24.86 8.29 -16.86
N ASP A 823 -23.65 8.04 -17.36
CA ASP A 823 -22.61 9.05 -17.56
C ASP A 823 -22.95 9.99 -18.75
N GLU A 824 -22.19 11.08 -18.93
CA GLU A 824 -22.54 12.15 -19.88
C GLU A 824 -22.32 11.76 -21.36
N VAL A 825 -23.30 12.12 -22.21
CA VAL A 825 -23.30 11.91 -23.68
C VAL A 825 -22.05 12.50 -24.35
N ASN A 826 -21.37 11.69 -25.14
CA ASN A 826 -20.09 12.02 -25.76
C ASN A 826 -20.26 12.77 -27.10
N GLU A 827 -19.30 13.65 -27.45
CA GLU A 827 -19.20 14.23 -28.80
C GLU A 827 -18.94 13.14 -29.88
N GLY A 828 -18.46 11.95 -29.46
CA GLY A 828 -18.37 10.76 -30.29
C GLY A 828 -19.73 10.24 -30.78
N GLU A 829 -20.68 10.04 -29.87
CA GLU A 829 -22.04 9.54 -30.17
C GLU A 829 -22.81 10.53 -31.08
N LEU A 830 -22.58 11.84 -30.90
CA LEU A 830 -23.14 12.88 -31.77
C LEU A 830 -22.56 12.85 -33.20
N LYS A 831 -21.35 12.29 -33.40
CA LYS A 831 -20.74 12.09 -34.73
C LYS A 831 -21.20 10.78 -35.37
N GLU A 832 -21.30 9.72 -34.58
CA GLU A 832 -21.89 8.42 -34.94
C GLU A 832 -23.30 8.61 -35.52
N ILE A 833 -24.23 9.22 -34.76
CA ILE A 833 -25.61 9.51 -35.22
C ILE A 833 -25.63 10.35 -36.51
N LYS A 834 -24.68 11.28 -36.69
CA LYS A 834 -24.56 12.09 -37.91
C LYS A 834 -24.12 11.25 -39.12
N GLN A 835 -23.24 10.26 -38.92
CA GLN A 835 -22.77 9.37 -39.97
C GLN A 835 -23.83 8.31 -40.32
N ASP A 836 -24.58 7.78 -39.34
CA ASP A 836 -25.75 6.93 -39.58
C ASP A 836 -26.80 7.62 -40.45
N ILE A 837 -27.17 8.86 -40.12
CA ILE A 837 -28.08 9.68 -40.93
C ILE A 837 -27.53 9.91 -42.34
N SER A 838 -26.20 9.97 -42.50
CA SER A 838 -25.55 10.15 -43.80
C SER A 838 -25.56 8.85 -44.63
N SER A 839 -25.29 7.71 -43.99
CA SER A 839 -25.35 6.36 -44.58
C SER A 839 -26.77 6.01 -45.06
N LEU A 840 -27.76 6.12 -44.16
CA LEU A 840 -29.18 5.90 -44.46
C LEU A 840 -29.69 6.79 -45.59
N ARG A 841 -29.19 8.03 -45.69
CA ARG A 841 -29.51 8.94 -46.80
C ARG A 841 -28.96 8.42 -48.14
N TYR A 842 -27.76 7.81 -48.17
CA TYR A 842 -27.23 7.21 -49.40
C TYR A 842 -28.00 5.94 -49.79
N GLU A 843 -28.32 5.07 -48.83
CA GLU A 843 -29.12 3.86 -49.05
C GLU A 843 -30.50 4.19 -49.66
N LEU A 844 -31.26 5.12 -49.06
CA LEU A 844 -32.58 5.55 -49.56
C LEU A 844 -32.51 6.26 -50.93
N LEU A 845 -31.39 6.89 -51.27
CA LEU A 845 -31.17 7.48 -52.59
C LEU A 845 -30.85 6.41 -53.65
N GLU A 846 -30.12 5.36 -53.29
CA GLU A 846 -29.85 4.23 -54.17
C GLU A 846 -31.11 3.38 -54.41
N GLU A 847 -31.86 3.05 -53.35
CA GLU A 847 -33.13 2.30 -53.47
C GLU A 847 -34.10 3.02 -54.41
N LYS A 848 -34.22 4.36 -54.27
CA LYS A 848 -34.99 5.20 -55.18
C LYS A 848 -34.45 5.16 -56.62
N THR A 849 -33.14 5.11 -56.79
CA THR A 849 -32.50 5.12 -58.12
C THR A 849 -32.71 3.78 -58.82
N GLN A 850 -32.45 2.64 -58.15
CA GLN A 850 -32.74 1.31 -58.68
C GLN A 850 -34.23 1.14 -59.02
N ASN A 851 -35.14 1.54 -58.12
CA ASN A 851 -36.58 1.53 -58.41
C ASN A 851 -36.95 2.39 -59.63
N SER A 852 -36.21 3.47 -59.90
CA SER A 852 -36.42 4.32 -61.09
C SER A 852 -35.80 3.73 -62.36
N GLU A 853 -34.67 3.03 -62.28
CA GLU A 853 -34.07 2.30 -63.40
C GLU A 853 -34.91 1.08 -63.79
N ASP A 854 -35.35 0.29 -62.81
CA ASP A 854 -36.27 -0.85 -63.02
C ASP A 854 -37.58 -0.39 -63.66
N LEU A 855 -38.13 0.75 -63.22
CA LEU A 855 -39.32 1.37 -63.83
C LEU A 855 -39.05 1.84 -65.27
N ALA A 856 -37.91 2.48 -65.53
CA ALA A 856 -37.54 2.91 -66.89
C ALA A 856 -37.31 1.72 -67.83
N GLU A 857 -36.68 0.65 -67.34
CA GLU A 857 -36.43 -0.60 -68.03
C GLU A 857 -37.74 -1.37 -68.31
N LEU A 858 -38.70 -1.35 -67.38
CA LEU A 858 -40.05 -1.85 -67.58
C LEU A 858 -40.81 -1.03 -68.64
N ILE A 859 -40.75 0.30 -68.58
CA ILE A 859 -41.36 1.19 -69.59
C ILE A 859 -40.74 0.95 -70.97
N ARG A 860 -39.41 0.80 -71.07
CA ARG A 860 -38.70 0.47 -72.30
C ARG A 860 -39.17 -0.86 -72.88
N LYS A 861 -39.21 -1.93 -72.07
CA LYS A 861 -39.72 -3.25 -72.46
C LYS A 861 -41.20 -3.23 -72.88
N LEU A 862 -42.01 -2.37 -72.28
CA LEU A 862 -43.40 -2.17 -72.67
C LEU A 862 -43.50 -1.48 -74.05
N GLY A 863 -42.72 -0.41 -74.25
CA GLY A 863 -42.64 0.31 -75.53
C GLY A 863 -42.11 -0.56 -76.68
N GLU A 864 -41.10 -1.39 -76.42
CA GLU A 864 -40.57 -2.37 -77.38
C GLU A 864 -41.61 -3.45 -77.75
N LYS A 865 -42.41 -3.93 -76.79
CA LYS A 865 -43.53 -4.83 -77.12
C LYS A 865 -44.60 -4.14 -77.96
N LEU A 866 -44.98 -2.90 -77.61
CA LEU A 866 -45.98 -2.13 -78.35
C LEU A 866 -45.51 -1.79 -79.77
N SER A 867 -44.21 -1.53 -79.99
CA SER A 867 -43.65 -1.30 -81.33
C SER A 867 -43.60 -2.58 -82.17
N MET A 868 -43.34 -3.74 -81.55
CA MET A 868 -43.45 -5.03 -82.22
C MET A 868 -44.91 -5.33 -82.61
N GLU A 869 -45.89 -5.06 -81.76
CA GLU A 869 -47.31 -5.23 -82.08
C GLU A 869 -47.81 -4.29 -83.19
N THR A 870 -47.22 -3.10 -83.39
CA THR A 870 -47.55 -2.23 -84.54
C THR A 870 -46.88 -2.71 -85.82
N ASN A 871 -45.59 -3.07 -85.78
CA ASN A 871 -44.90 -3.66 -86.94
C ASN A 871 -45.60 -4.95 -87.43
N GLN A 872 -46.11 -5.77 -86.50
CA GLN A 872 -46.85 -7.00 -86.81
C GLN A 872 -48.27 -6.76 -87.34
N LYS A 873 -48.80 -5.52 -87.25
CA LYS A 873 -50.04 -5.08 -87.92
C LYS A 873 -49.77 -4.47 -89.30
N GLU A 874 -48.63 -3.80 -89.50
CA GLU A 874 -48.23 -3.30 -90.82
C GLU A 874 -47.75 -4.42 -91.76
N SER A 875 -47.10 -5.47 -91.23
CA SER A 875 -46.75 -6.67 -92.00
C SER A 875 -47.94 -7.60 -92.34
N ASN A 876 -49.16 -7.25 -91.93
CA ASN A 876 -50.40 -7.98 -92.22
C ASN A 876 -51.41 -7.10 -93.00
N ARG A 877 -50.90 -6.22 -93.86
CA ARG A 877 -51.66 -5.29 -94.71
C ARG A 877 -51.12 -5.24 -96.13
#